data_AF-W0J8N6-F1
#
_entry.id   AF-W0J8N6-F1
#
_cell.length_a   1.000
_cell.length_b   1.000
_cell.length_c   1.000
_cell.angle_alpha   90.00
_cell.angle_beta   90.00
_cell.angle_gamma   90.00
#
_symmetry.space_group_name_H-M   'P 1'
#
loop_
_entity.id
_entity.type
_entity.pdbx_description
1 polymer ?
#
loop_
_entity_poly.entity_id
_entity_poly.type
_entity_poly.pdbx_seq_one_letter_code
_entity_poly.pdbx_strand_id
1 'polypeptide(L)'
;MKRRLPAVVRTITPMSVFTPFALPVPPVIPDRRVDIRDHGAHPGGALLNTRAIADAIQACARQGGGRVVVPSGIWLTGAIHFRSRIDLHLEAGAELRFSQNPDDYLPPVLSQRGGVMIYNYSPFLYAHRCEDISITGAGLLNGQGQSWWPWKHSQPGMSSIQGPDNFAALRTPLEERVFGTREAGVRPVFCQPIECKRVLIEGVTFRDSPSWTLQPVWCADLTLRHSTILNPPSPFSHNTDGIDPDACRNVLIEHCVVDTGDDAICIKAGRDEDAWEAGIPCENILIRHCEIRSGHGGITIGSEMSAGVRNLHAHDCTCDGTDTAIRIKTKPGRGGFIKDILIENITARRIRHAAVELTFHYGDTLEKPPDPKNLKHVPAVENILIRNVRCDSAREALHLRGLPGHPLKNVTLQNLEIHAFQNPLREAMETLREERVILHPLASPDILRHPPQIPAAVATARRVADIIEAPEILFPPEKRPMARRRVIPVAPAETGPARLRWKPAPGVGTVRPMSLRIVAAVDERVPHQVDVANAATGEHYGAIDVLYACPGQVFELALTTEQTAAALRDGLSLSAKNGASPLWIVAPGPNAPDAVLPQLYADNAPPTLENFLALFCSAASLQPCDWMEICVLDGLFDWAMKGRKDAQQTVFDHLDTFLHPGTGQRENIRSHPCDDEAGGPESTGPFAILAALAPGHPALRFADEGFEKHLRPGTGTIGLNTIVTESNYNIAYPMMMMATEAGRADLRERALRQLEVARERLTAPDDLYLRHFFDTGEKTFRNWSRGVAWYYLGLVRTLALLPPKERPASLVAEAGRVAAWVTRHQLPDGLWPCFLKENDLLPDSSGSAGIAAALALGVRHGMVDASLLPAAAKAFDGLMTFMTHDGWLRGTAQSNKRETHHMDIQRSTFRVIAPWGMGLFAQLAAALDH
;
A
#
# COMPACT_ATOMS: atom_id res chain seq x y z
N MET A 1 30.01 58.14 0.17
CA MET A 1 29.05 58.49 -0.91
C MET A 1 28.25 57.25 -1.30
N LYS A 2 26.99 57.16 -0.86
CA LYS A 2 26.04 56.11 -1.26
C LYS A 2 25.40 56.52 -2.59
N ARG A 3 25.57 55.75 -3.66
CA ARG A 3 24.72 55.87 -4.87
C ARG A 3 23.51 54.96 -4.70
N ARG A 4 22.35 55.56 -4.39
CA ARG A 4 21.03 54.92 -4.49
C ARG A 4 20.70 54.73 -5.98
N LEU A 5 20.40 53.50 -6.39
CA LEU A 5 19.66 53.24 -7.62
C LEU A 5 18.18 53.57 -7.39
N PRO A 6 17.45 54.11 -8.39
CA PRO A 6 16.11 54.67 -8.19
C PRO A 6 15.06 53.57 -8.02
N ALA A 7 14.09 53.85 -7.14
CA ALA A 7 12.89 53.02 -7.00
C ALA A 7 12.04 53.13 -8.27
N VAL A 8 11.97 52.05 -9.04
CA VAL A 8 10.96 51.93 -10.11
C VAL A 8 9.67 51.47 -9.45
N VAL A 9 8.78 52.41 -9.15
CA VAL A 9 7.37 52.10 -8.88
C VAL A 9 6.78 51.66 -10.23
N ARG A 10 6.70 50.36 -10.47
CA ARG A 10 5.90 49.81 -11.58
C ARG A 10 4.45 49.81 -11.15
N THR A 11 3.65 50.64 -11.82
CA THR A 11 2.18 50.58 -11.83
C THR A 11 1.74 49.14 -12.05
N ILE A 12 0.99 48.59 -11.09
CA ILE A 12 0.38 47.26 -11.17
C ILE A 12 -0.84 47.39 -12.08
N THR A 13 -0.69 47.04 -13.36
CA THR A 13 -1.86 46.73 -14.19
C THR A 13 -2.43 45.41 -13.66
N PRO A 14 -3.70 45.35 -13.21
CA PRO A 14 -4.30 44.09 -12.79
C PRO A 14 -4.27 43.11 -13.97
N MET A 15 -3.71 41.93 -13.75
CA MET A 15 -3.73 40.87 -14.76
C MET A 15 -5.17 40.34 -14.87
N SER A 16 -5.80 40.58 -16.01
CA SER A 16 -6.98 39.86 -16.46
C SER A 16 -6.53 38.50 -17.04
N VAL A 17 -6.18 37.53 -16.17
CA VAL A 17 -5.81 36.17 -16.60
C VAL A 17 -7.03 35.38 -17.10
N PHE A 18 -8.24 35.85 -16.79
CA PHE A 18 -9.46 35.11 -17.05
C PHE A 18 -10.37 35.85 -18.01
N THR A 19 -10.61 35.24 -19.17
CA THR A 19 -11.73 35.59 -20.04
C THR A 19 -12.87 34.63 -19.70
N PRO A 20 -14.04 35.10 -19.23
CA PRO A 20 -15.17 34.22 -18.99
C PRO A 20 -15.50 33.42 -20.26
N PHE A 21 -15.53 32.10 -20.15
CA PHE A 21 -15.97 31.21 -21.23
C PHE A 21 -17.30 30.54 -20.88
N ALA A 22 -18.04 30.16 -21.92
CA ALA A 22 -19.35 29.54 -21.76
C ALA A 22 -19.24 28.16 -21.08
N LEU A 23 -20.18 27.85 -20.20
CA LEU A 23 -20.34 26.51 -19.66
C LEU A 23 -20.79 25.52 -20.77
N PRO A 24 -20.49 24.23 -20.63
CA PRO A 24 -20.94 23.21 -21.57
C PRO A 24 -22.46 23.22 -21.78
N VAL A 25 -22.89 23.04 -23.03
CA VAL A 25 -24.30 22.78 -23.34
C VAL A 25 -24.64 21.32 -22.93
N PRO A 26 -25.67 21.08 -22.11
CA PRO A 26 -26.05 19.73 -21.72
C PRO A 26 -26.63 18.92 -22.89
N PRO A 27 -26.55 17.58 -22.83
CA PRO A 27 -27.16 16.70 -23.84
C PRO A 27 -28.69 16.80 -23.83
N VAL A 28 -29.29 16.75 -25.02
CA VAL A 28 -30.73 16.69 -25.22
C VAL A 28 -31.15 15.23 -25.42
N ILE A 29 -31.56 14.58 -24.34
CA ILE A 29 -32.01 13.18 -24.36
C ILE A 29 -33.54 13.14 -24.40
N PRO A 30 -34.16 12.46 -25.39
CA PRO A 30 -35.61 12.27 -25.42
C PRO A 30 -36.14 11.54 -24.17
N ASP A 31 -37.31 11.93 -23.67
CA ASP A 31 -37.97 11.25 -22.55
C ASP A 31 -38.62 9.93 -22.99
N ARG A 32 -37.76 8.96 -23.29
CA ARG A 32 -38.10 7.58 -23.63
C ARG A 32 -37.25 6.64 -22.79
N ARG A 33 -37.80 5.52 -22.37
CA ARG A 33 -37.12 4.49 -21.58
C ARG A 33 -37.11 3.15 -22.31
N VAL A 34 -35.95 2.49 -22.35
CA VAL A 34 -35.76 1.14 -22.90
C VAL A 34 -34.99 0.33 -21.86
N ASP A 35 -35.55 -0.76 -21.35
CA ASP A 35 -34.91 -1.61 -20.34
C ASP A 35 -34.10 -2.73 -21.01
N ILE A 36 -32.86 -2.98 -20.56
CA ILE A 36 -32.02 -4.02 -21.17
C ILE A 36 -32.62 -5.43 -21.06
N ARG A 37 -33.50 -5.69 -20.08
CA ARG A 37 -34.17 -6.98 -19.90
C ARG A 37 -35.13 -7.30 -21.04
N ASP A 38 -35.77 -6.28 -21.60
CA ASP A 38 -36.67 -6.41 -22.75
C ASP A 38 -35.93 -6.83 -24.03
N HIS A 39 -34.59 -6.77 -24.00
CA HIS A 39 -33.68 -7.16 -25.07
C HIS A 39 -32.88 -8.43 -24.74
N GLY A 40 -33.28 -9.18 -23.71
CA GLY A 40 -32.70 -10.48 -23.37
C GLY A 40 -31.48 -10.40 -22.45
N ALA A 41 -31.27 -9.30 -21.72
CA ALA A 41 -30.24 -9.23 -20.69
C ALA A 41 -30.65 -10.05 -19.45
N HIS A 42 -29.71 -10.82 -18.91
CA HIS A 42 -29.87 -11.65 -17.72
C HIS A 42 -28.92 -11.21 -16.59
N PRO A 43 -29.44 -10.96 -15.38
CA PRO A 43 -28.61 -10.59 -14.22
C PRO A 43 -27.89 -11.81 -13.65
N GLY A 44 -26.90 -11.55 -12.78
CA GLY A 44 -26.18 -12.58 -12.01
C GLY A 44 -24.69 -12.66 -12.30
N GLY A 45 -24.17 -11.84 -13.22
CA GLY A 45 -22.72 -11.70 -13.45
C GLY A 45 -22.02 -12.88 -14.13
N ALA A 46 -22.75 -13.91 -14.56
CA ALA A 46 -22.18 -15.08 -15.24
C ALA A 46 -22.40 -15.08 -16.77
N LEU A 47 -23.54 -14.56 -17.25
CA LEU A 47 -23.88 -14.52 -18.67
C LEU A 47 -23.43 -13.20 -19.29
N LEU A 48 -22.80 -13.27 -20.46
CA LEU A 48 -22.34 -12.10 -21.19
C LEU A 48 -23.52 -11.38 -21.88
N ASN A 49 -23.81 -10.16 -21.45
CA ASN A 49 -24.97 -9.36 -21.88
C ASN A 49 -24.67 -8.36 -23.00
N THR A 50 -23.45 -8.37 -23.57
CA THR A 50 -22.98 -7.39 -24.56
C THR A 50 -23.97 -7.17 -25.69
N ARG A 51 -24.50 -8.26 -26.26
CA ARG A 51 -25.45 -8.21 -27.38
C ARG A 51 -26.80 -7.62 -26.97
N ALA A 52 -27.34 -8.02 -25.82
CA ALA A 52 -28.62 -7.52 -25.33
C ALA A 52 -28.56 -6.00 -25.07
N ILE A 53 -27.46 -5.52 -24.49
CA ILE A 53 -27.22 -4.10 -24.26
C ILE A 53 -27.09 -3.34 -25.60
N ALA A 54 -26.34 -3.88 -26.56
CA ALA A 54 -26.21 -3.29 -27.89
C ALA A 54 -27.56 -3.22 -28.63
N ASP A 55 -28.37 -4.28 -28.55
CA ASP A 55 -29.70 -4.34 -29.15
C ASP A 55 -30.66 -3.31 -28.51
N ALA A 56 -30.60 -3.11 -27.19
CA ALA A 56 -31.35 -2.08 -26.48
C ALA A 56 -30.96 -0.66 -26.91
N ILE A 57 -29.64 -0.38 -26.98
CA ILE A 57 -29.12 0.91 -27.49
C ILE A 57 -29.59 1.15 -28.92
N GLN A 58 -29.51 0.14 -29.78
CA GLN A 58 -29.91 0.29 -31.16
C GLN A 58 -31.43 0.47 -31.32
N ALA A 59 -32.24 -0.24 -30.54
CA ALA A 59 -33.69 -0.05 -30.52
C ALA A 59 -34.08 1.36 -30.06
N CYS A 60 -33.43 1.87 -29.01
CA CYS A 60 -33.61 3.23 -28.51
C CYS A 60 -33.23 4.28 -29.56
N ALA A 61 -32.06 4.11 -30.20
CA ALA A 61 -31.57 5.01 -31.23
C ALA A 61 -32.47 5.07 -32.47
N ARG A 62 -33.02 3.93 -32.94
CA ARG A 62 -33.95 3.88 -34.08
C ARG A 62 -35.23 4.69 -33.84
N GLN A 63 -35.61 4.88 -32.57
CA GLN A 63 -36.78 5.69 -32.20
C GLN A 63 -36.43 7.17 -31.98
N GLY A 64 -35.19 7.58 -32.25
CA GLY A 64 -34.72 8.94 -32.09
C GLY A 64 -33.90 9.20 -30.82
N GLY A 65 -33.68 8.19 -29.98
CA GLY A 65 -32.92 8.30 -28.73
C GLY A 65 -33.78 8.16 -27.47
N GLY A 66 -33.12 8.22 -26.33
CA GLY A 66 -33.70 8.07 -25.00
C GLY A 66 -32.78 7.37 -24.02
N ARG A 67 -33.34 7.01 -22.87
CA ARG A 67 -32.66 6.35 -21.77
C ARG A 67 -32.69 4.83 -21.92
N VAL A 68 -31.52 4.21 -22.03
CA VAL A 68 -31.31 2.77 -21.90
C VAL A 68 -31.02 2.45 -20.44
N VAL A 69 -31.89 1.70 -19.79
CA VAL A 69 -31.83 1.46 -18.35
C VAL A 69 -31.18 0.13 -18.04
N VAL A 70 -30.18 0.18 -17.16
CA VAL A 70 -29.56 -0.97 -16.50
C VAL A 70 -30.13 -1.03 -15.07
N PRO A 71 -31.04 -1.97 -14.78
CA PRO A 71 -31.67 -2.05 -13.47
C PRO A 71 -30.72 -2.66 -12.42
N SER A 72 -31.13 -2.63 -11.15
CA SER A 72 -30.38 -3.28 -10.07
C SER A 72 -30.05 -4.74 -10.39
N GLY A 73 -28.81 -5.14 -10.09
CA GLY A 73 -28.26 -6.46 -10.45
C GLY A 73 -26.85 -6.37 -11.01
N ILE A 74 -26.20 -7.52 -11.16
CA ILE A 74 -24.85 -7.63 -11.74
C ILE A 74 -24.97 -8.10 -13.19
N TRP A 75 -24.42 -7.34 -14.12
CA TRP A 75 -24.55 -7.55 -15.56
C TRP A 75 -23.15 -7.67 -16.18
N LEU A 76 -22.71 -8.89 -16.46
CA LEU A 76 -21.44 -9.13 -17.15
C LEU A 76 -21.56 -8.66 -18.61
N THR A 77 -20.60 -7.87 -19.11
CA THR A 77 -20.61 -7.33 -20.48
C THR A 77 -19.18 -7.15 -21.01
N GLY A 78 -19.03 -7.18 -22.34
CA GLY A 78 -17.86 -6.65 -23.06
C GLY A 78 -18.04 -5.16 -23.33
N ALA A 79 -17.43 -4.68 -24.42
CA ALA A 79 -17.54 -3.27 -24.82
C ALA A 79 -18.99 -2.82 -25.12
N ILE A 80 -19.35 -1.63 -24.67
CA ILE A 80 -20.63 -0.97 -24.97
C ILE A 80 -20.38 0.21 -25.91
N HIS A 81 -21.01 0.18 -27.09
CA HIS A 81 -20.85 1.22 -28.12
C HIS A 81 -22.09 2.11 -28.17
N PHE A 82 -21.89 3.41 -27.99
CA PHE A 82 -22.96 4.39 -27.97
C PHE A 82 -23.47 4.74 -29.39
N ARG A 83 -24.65 5.38 -29.40
CA ARG A 83 -25.23 6.12 -30.53
C ARG A 83 -25.66 7.49 -30.02
N SER A 84 -25.85 8.44 -30.93
CA SER A 84 -26.34 9.77 -30.56
C SER A 84 -27.71 9.73 -29.86
N ARG A 85 -27.94 10.67 -28.94
CA ARG A 85 -29.18 10.81 -28.13
C ARG A 85 -29.45 9.63 -27.21
N ILE A 86 -28.40 9.02 -26.64
CA ILE A 86 -28.52 7.88 -25.72
C ILE A 86 -28.01 8.27 -24.33
N ASP A 87 -28.85 8.04 -23.32
CA ASP A 87 -28.47 8.02 -21.90
C ASP A 87 -28.38 6.57 -21.43
N LEU A 88 -27.19 6.09 -21.08
CA LEU A 88 -27.01 4.81 -20.40
C LEU A 88 -27.18 5.05 -18.89
N HIS A 89 -28.35 4.67 -18.37
CA HIS A 89 -28.74 4.97 -17.00
C HIS A 89 -28.64 3.74 -16.10
N LEU A 90 -27.75 3.79 -15.10
CA LEU A 90 -27.54 2.71 -14.14
C LEU A 90 -28.32 3.02 -12.85
N GLU A 91 -29.33 2.20 -12.56
CA GLU A 91 -30.09 2.34 -11.31
C GLU A 91 -29.22 2.05 -10.08
N ALA A 92 -29.67 2.51 -8.90
CA ALA A 92 -29.00 2.17 -7.65
C ALA A 92 -28.92 0.64 -7.47
N GLY A 93 -27.74 0.14 -7.12
CA GLY A 93 -27.47 -1.30 -7.01
C GLY A 93 -27.28 -2.02 -8.35
N ALA A 94 -27.22 -1.32 -9.48
CA ALA A 94 -26.77 -1.88 -10.75
C ALA A 94 -25.23 -1.95 -10.77
N GLU A 95 -24.67 -3.06 -11.23
CA GLU A 95 -23.25 -3.23 -11.54
C GLU A 95 -23.10 -3.70 -12.99
N LEU A 96 -22.56 -2.85 -13.88
CA LEU A 96 -22.01 -3.30 -15.14
C LEU A 96 -20.60 -3.83 -14.87
N ARG A 97 -20.44 -5.15 -14.96
CA ARG A 97 -19.16 -5.84 -14.73
C ARG A 97 -18.52 -6.15 -16.07
N PHE A 98 -17.38 -5.54 -16.36
CA PHE A 98 -16.72 -5.68 -17.65
C PHE A 98 -15.87 -6.96 -17.72
N SER A 99 -15.94 -7.66 -18.86
CA SER A 99 -15.26 -8.94 -19.08
C SER A 99 -13.74 -8.80 -19.00
N GLN A 100 -13.09 -9.81 -18.45
CA GLN A 100 -11.62 -9.91 -18.42
C GLN A 100 -11.04 -10.53 -19.70
N ASN A 101 -11.89 -11.02 -20.61
CA ASN A 101 -11.44 -11.60 -21.88
C ASN A 101 -11.18 -10.51 -22.94
N PRO A 102 -9.94 -10.35 -23.44
CA PRO A 102 -9.63 -9.35 -24.46
C PRO A 102 -10.43 -9.49 -25.76
N ASP A 103 -10.88 -10.70 -26.10
CA ASP A 103 -11.60 -10.95 -27.35
C ASP A 103 -13.00 -10.29 -27.35
N ASP A 104 -13.56 -9.99 -26.17
CA ASP A 104 -14.84 -9.26 -26.02
C ASP A 104 -14.73 -7.76 -26.35
N TYR A 105 -13.51 -7.30 -26.68
CA TYR A 105 -13.19 -5.93 -27.07
C TYR A 105 -12.67 -5.83 -28.51
N LEU A 106 -12.84 -6.90 -29.29
CA LEU A 106 -12.52 -6.96 -30.72
C LEU A 106 -13.79 -6.90 -31.58
N PRO A 107 -13.70 -6.45 -32.85
CA PRO A 107 -12.50 -6.03 -33.58
C PRO A 107 -11.90 -4.71 -33.08
N PRO A 108 -10.62 -4.39 -33.40
CA PRO A 108 -10.02 -3.13 -32.99
C PRO A 108 -10.80 -1.92 -33.53
N VAL A 109 -10.90 -0.88 -32.71
CA VAL A 109 -11.58 0.38 -33.04
C VAL A 109 -10.60 1.54 -32.94
N LEU A 110 -10.96 2.66 -33.57
CA LEU A 110 -10.23 3.91 -33.39
C LEU A 110 -10.22 4.30 -31.90
N SER A 111 -9.02 4.50 -31.37
CA SER A 111 -8.76 4.83 -29.96
C SER A 111 -7.57 5.79 -29.88
N GLN A 112 -7.41 6.46 -28.74
CA GLN A 112 -6.20 7.23 -28.44
C GLN A 112 -5.48 6.62 -27.23
N ARG A 113 -4.16 6.46 -27.31
CA ARG A 113 -3.33 6.03 -26.18
C ARG A 113 -2.07 6.86 -26.08
N GLY A 114 -1.80 7.43 -24.90
CA GLY A 114 -0.61 8.25 -24.68
C GLY A 114 -0.52 9.45 -25.62
N GLY A 115 -1.66 10.05 -25.97
CA GLY A 115 -1.75 11.19 -26.88
C GLY A 115 -1.62 10.87 -28.37
N VAL A 116 -1.66 9.59 -28.78
CA VAL A 116 -1.49 9.15 -30.18
C VAL A 116 -2.72 8.36 -30.63
N MET A 117 -3.20 8.63 -31.85
CA MET A 117 -4.32 7.91 -32.46
C MET A 117 -3.87 6.55 -33.00
N ILE A 118 -4.63 5.50 -32.67
CA ILE A 118 -4.35 4.10 -33.04
C ILE A 118 -5.64 3.30 -33.24
N TYR A 119 -5.55 2.12 -33.85
CA TYR A 119 -6.59 1.09 -33.78
C TYR A 119 -6.24 0.09 -32.67
N ASN A 120 -7.04 -0.02 -31.63
CA ASN A 120 -6.77 -0.88 -30.48
C ASN A 120 -8.02 -1.64 -30.01
N TYR A 121 -7.89 -2.51 -29.01
CA TYR A 121 -9.03 -3.04 -28.27
C TYR A 121 -10.03 -1.92 -27.94
N SER A 122 -11.32 -2.21 -28.10
CA SER A 122 -12.39 -1.27 -27.78
C SER A 122 -12.29 -0.79 -26.34
N PRO A 123 -12.44 0.53 -26.11
CA PRO A 123 -12.77 1.03 -24.79
C PRO A 123 -14.04 0.33 -24.26
N PHE A 124 -14.13 0.18 -22.94
CA PHE A 124 -15.25 -0.51 -22.29
C PHE A 124 -16.57 0.22 -22.54
N LEU A 125 -16.52 1.54 -22.51
CA LEU A 125 -17.58 2.46 -22.92
C LEU A 125 -17.03 3.31 -24.08
N TYR A 126 -17.57 3.11 -25.28
CA TYR A 126 -17.03 3.70 -26.50
C TYR A 126 -18.07 4.53 -27.24
N ALA A 127 -17.70 5.74 -27.65
CA ALA A 127 -18.50 6.57 -28.54
C ALA A 127 -17.58 7.24 -29.56
N HIS A 128 -17.97 7.24 -30.83
CA HIS A 128 -17.22 7.94 -31.87
C HIS A 128 -18.20 8.75 -32.71
N ARG A 129 -17.95 10.06 -32.84
CA ARG A 129 -18.80 11.01 -33.59
C ARG A 129 -20.28 10.97 -33.18
N CYS A 130 -20.53 10.85 -31.88
CA CYS A 130 -21.87 10.87 -31.30
C CYS A 130 -22.22 12.27 -30.77
N GLU A 131 -23.51 12.59 -30.80
CA GLU A 131 -24.04 13.81 -30.17
C GLU A 131 -25.09 13.46 -29.13
N ASP A 132 -25.18 14.25 -28.06
CA ASP A 132 -26.14 14.06 -26.97
C ASP A 132 -26.01 12.66 -26.33
N ILE A 133 -24.89 12.39 -25.67
CA ILE A 133 -24.69 11.12 -24.96
C ILE A 133 -24.58 11.36 -23.46
N SER A 134 -25.10 10.42 -22.68
CA SER A 134 -25.02 10.49 -21.22
C SER A 134 -24.77 9.13 -20.58
N ILE A 135 -24.06 9.14 -19.46
CA ILE A 135 -23.92 8.01 -18.54
C ILE A 135 -24.37 8.52 -17.18
N THR A 136 -25.52 8.04 -16.70
CA THR A 136 -26.17 8.62 -15.52
C THR A 136 -26.59 7.56 -14.50
N GLY A 137 -26.91 7.99 -13.28
CA GLY A 137 -27.49 7.15 -12.24
C GLY A 137 -26.55 6.95 -11.06
N ALA A 138 -26.77 5.89 -10.28
CA ALA A 138 -26.05 5.63 -9.03
C ALA A 138 -25.43 4.22 -8.99
N GLY A 139 -25.31 3.58 -10.16
CA GLY A 139 -24.72 2.26 -10.29
C GLY A 139 -23.20 2.27 -10.43
N LEU A 140 -22.64 1.06 -10.41
CA LEU A 140 -21.22 0.76 -10.46
C LEU A 140 -20.82 0.27 -11.87
N LEU A 141 -19.78 0.88 -12.41
CA LEU A 141 -19.05 0.47 -13.60
C LEU A 141 -17.75 -0.21 -13.13
N ASN A 142 -17.75 -1.54 -13.11
CA ASN A 142 -16.65 -2.35 -12.57
C ASN A 142 -15.79 -2.92 -13.70
N GLY A 143 -14.57 -2.39 -13.86
CA GLY A 143 -13.66 -2.73 -14.94
C GLY A 143 -12.92 -4.07 -14.78
N GLN A 144 -12.84 -4.61 -13.56
CA GLN A 144 -12.03 -5.81 -13.27
C GLN A 144 -10.60 -5.75 -13.84
N GLY A 145 -9.98 -4.55 -13.76
CA GLY A 145 -8.72 -4.18 -14.40
C GLY A 145 -7.50 -5.04 -14.02
N GLN A 146 -7.58 -5.80 -12.93
CA GLN A 146 -6.49 -6.63 -12.41
C GLN A 146 -5.91 -7.60 -13.45
N SER A 147 -6.73 -8.13 -14.36
CA SER A 147 -6.28 -9.00 -15.44
C SER A 147 -5.47 -8.28 -16.53
N TRP A 148 -5.67 -6.96 -16.65
CA TRP A 148 -5.03 -6.10 -17.63
C TRP A 148 -3.73 -5.49 -17.11
N TRP A 149 -3.68 -5.16 -15.82
CA TRP A 149 -2.56 -4.47 -15.19
C TRP A 149 -1.16 -5.07 -15.45
N PRO A 150 -0.95 -6.40 -15.40
CA PRO A 150 0.36 -7.01 -15.68
C PRO A 150 0.90 -6.64 -17.06
N TRP A 151 0.01 -6.32 -18.01
CA TRP A 151 0.42 -5.99 -19.37
C TRP A 151 1.34 -4.79 -19.40
N LYS A 152 1.25 -3.85 -18.46
CA LYS A 152 2.12 -2.65 -18.38
C LYS A 152 3.61 -2.98 -18.56
N HIS A 153 4.09 -4.08 -17.96
CA HIS A 153 5.50 -4.46 -18.02
C HIS A 153 5.88 -5.20 -19.31
N SER A 154 4.89 -5.59 -20.12
CA SER A 154 5.03 -6.39 -21.32
C SER A 154 4.31 -5.79 -22.53
N GLN A 155 4.22 -4.44 -22.65
CA GLN A 155 3.55 -3.75 -23.77
C GLN A 155 4.55 -3.35 -24.87
N PRO A 156 5.01 -4.25 -25.75
CA PRO A 156 5.90 -3.87 -26.85
C PRO A 156 5.22 -2.85 -27.78
N GLY A 157 3.88 -2.91 -27.93
CA GLY A 157 3.12 -1.91 -28.67
C GLY A 157 3.23 -0.52 -28.03
N MET A 158 3.04 -0.40 -26.72
CA MET A 158 3.20 0.89 -26.04
C MET A 158 4.65 1.39 -26.09
N SER A 159 5.64 0.50 -25.95
CA SER A 159 7.04 0.86 -26.12
C SER A 159 7.35 1.35 -27.54
N SER A 160 6.71 0.79 -28.57
CA SER A 160 6.86 1.28 -29.95
C SER A 160 6.19 2.66 -30.16
N ILE A 161 5.11 2.95 -29.43
CA ILE A 161 4.42 4.24 -29.47
C ILE A 161 5.17 5.29 -28.62
N GLN A 162 5.70 4.94 -27.45
CA GLN A 162 6.22 5.88 -26.46
C GLN A 162 7.75 5.85 -26.28
N GLY A 163 8.46 4.94 -26.96
CA GLY A 163 9.90 4.74 -26.82
C GLY A 163 10.76 5.78 -27.56
N PRO A 164 12.09 5.73 -27.38
CA PRO A 164 13.03 6.71 -27.95
C PRO A 164 13.07 6.75 -29.50
N ASP A 165 12.60 5.69 -30.17
CA ASP A 165 12.51 5.60 -31.64
C ASP A 165 11.07 5.79 -32.19
N ASN A 166 10.14 6.34 -31.40
CA ASN A 166 8.71 6.46 -31.74
C ASN A 166 8.40 7.24 -33.03
N PHE A 167 9.35 8.03 -33.55
CA PHE A 167 9.22 8.76 -34.81
C PHE A 167 8.84 7.86 -35.99
N ALA A 168 9.22 6.57 -35.99
CA ALA A 168 8.82 5.63 -37.03
C ALA A 168 7.32 5.30 -36.95
N ALA A 169 6.79 5.04 -35.75
CA ALA A 169 5.39 4.70 -35.53
C ALA A 169 4.44 5.90 -35.74
N LEU A 170 4.89 7.12 -35.37
CA LEU A 170 4.14 8.36 -35.61
C LEU A 170 4.10 8.77 -37.09
N ARG A 171 5.01 8.24 -37.93
CA ARG A 171 5.01 8.45 -39.39
C ARG A 171 4.26 7.36 -40.17
N THR A 172 3.89 6.27 -39.49
CA THR A 172 3.00 5.25 -40.05
C THR A 172 1.60 5.85 -40.21
N PRO A 173 0.93 5.70 -41.36
CA PRO A 173 -0.47 6.11 -41.52
C PRO A 173 -1.37 5.50 -40.45
N LEU A 174 -2.39 6.24 -39.99
CA LEU A 174 -3.27 5.81 -38.88
C LEU A 174 -3.89 4.43 -39.12
N GLU A 175 -4.25 4.12 -40.36
CA GLU A 175 -4.88 2.86 -40.78
C GLU A 175 -3.99 1.65 -40.55
N GLU A 176 -2.67 1.84 -40.50
CA GLU A 176 -1.68 0.78 -40.28
C GLU A 176 -1.29 0.64 -38.79
N ARG A 177 -1.73 1.57 -37.92
CA ARG A 177 -1.43 1.59 -36.48
C ARG A 177 -2.33 0.65 -35.68
N VAL A 178 -2.28 -0.66 -35.96
CA VAL A 178 -3.14 -1.68 -35.32
C VAL A 178 -2.43 -2.36 -34.15
N PHE A 179 -2.94 -2.12 -32.93
CA PHE A 179 -2.40 -2.60 -31.66
C PHE A 179 -3.38 -3.44 -30.83
N GLY A 180 -4.59 -3.66 -31.33
CA GLY A 180 -5.61 -4.50 -30.68
C GLY A 180 -5.30 -5.99 -30.81
N THR A 181 -4.11 -6.42 -30.39
CA THR A 181 -3.67 -7.82 -30.37
C THR A 181 -3.00 -8.13 -29.03
N ARG A 182 -2.93 -9.42 -28.67
CA ARG A 182 -2.34 -9.85 -27.40
C ARG A 182 -0.83 -9.61 -27.40
N GLU A 183 -0.20 -9.71 -28.57
CA GLU A 183 1.23 -9.50 -28.79
C GLU A 183 1.62 -8.04 -28.55
N ALA A 184 0.82 -7.10 -29.07
CA ALA A 184 1.06 -5.67 -28.85
C ALA A 184 0.85 -5.27 -27.37
N GLY A 185 -0.12 -5.91 -26.69
CA GLY A 185 -0.34 -5.76 -25.26
C GLY A 185 -0.81 -4.36 -24.84
N VAL A 186 -1.38 -3.56 -25.75
CA VAL A 186 -1.86 -2.21 -25.43
C VAL A 186 -3.22 -2.27 -24.74
N ARG A 187 -3.23 -2.00 -23.43
CA ARG A 187 -4.46 -2.02 -22.61
C ARG A 187 -5.54 -1.08 -23.19
N PRO A 188 -6.84 -1.44 -23.11
CA PRO A 188 -7.93 -0.54 -23.44
C PRO A 188 -8.08 0.57 -22.39
N VAL A 189 -8.79 1.63 -22.77
CA VAL A 189 -9.28 2.71 -21.88
C VAL A 189 -10.65 2.30 -21.35
N PHE A 190 -11.06 2.77 -20.17
CA PHE A 190 -12.40 2.45 -19.67
C PHE A 190 -13.47 3.19 -20.49
N CYS A 191 -13.52 4.51 -20.44
CA CYS A 191 -14.51 5.33 -21.13
C CYS A 191 -13.83 6.32 -22.07
N GLN A 192 -14.10 6.20 -23.38
CA GLN A 192 -13.46 7.04 -24.39
C GLN A 192 -14.46 7.49 -25.47
N PRO A 193 -15.16 8.62 -25.25
CA PRO A 193 -15.82 9.37 -26.30
C PRO A 193 -14.79 10.07 -27.19
N ILE A 194 -14.87 9.90 -28.50
CA ILE A 194 -13.98 10.51 -29.49
C ILE A 194 -14.81 11.34 -30.46
N GLU A 195 -14.42 12.60 -30.68
CA GLU A 195 -15.12 13.54 -31.57
C GLU A 195 -16.63 13.69 -31.24
N CYS A 196 -16.98 13.59 -29.96
CA CYS A 196 -18.38 13.67 -29.51
C CYS A 196 -18.78 15.10 -29.09
N LYS A 197 -20.08 15.38 -29.11
CA LYS A 197 -20.62 16.69 -28.72
C LYS A 197 -21.75 16.57 -27.71
N ARG A 198 -21.76 17.41 -26.66
CA ARG A 198 -22.72 17.38 -25.54
C ARG A 198 -22.68 16.01 -24.84
N VAL A 199 -21.64 15.82 -24.03
CA VAL A 199 -21.35 14.58 -23.30
C VAL A 199 -21.56 14.82 -21.80
N LEU A 200 -22.37 13.97 -21.15
CA LEU A 200 -22.61 14.03 -19.70
C LEU A 200 -22.23 12.72 -19.01
N ILE A 201 -21.47 12.80 -17.92
CA ILE A 201 -21.24 11.69 -17.00
C ILE A 201 -21.64 12.16 -15.60
N GLU A 202 -22.62 11.49 -14.98
CA GLU A 202 -23.24 11.97 -13.75
C GLU A 202 -23.62 10.85 -12.76
N GLY A 203 -23.18 10.99 -11.51
CA GLY A 203 -23.62 10.16 -10.37
C GLY A 203 -23.03 8.75 -10.28
N VAL A 204 -22.50 8.20 -11.38
CA VAL A 204 -22.01 6.83 -11.44
C VAL A 204 -20.65 6.66 -10.74
N THR A 205 -20.35 5.42 -10.35
CA THR A 205 -19.03 5.04 -9.80
C THR A 205 -18.25 4.19 -10.80
N PHE A 206 -17.01 4.58 -11.10
CA PHE A 206 -16.04 3.78 -11.84
C PHE A 206 -15.10 3.08 -10.86
N ARG A 207 -14.81 1.79 -11.08
CA ARG A 207 -13.88 1.03 -10.26
C ARG A 207 -13.00 0.09 -11.10
N ASP A 208 -11.76 -0.09 -10.67
CA ASP A 208 -10.80 -1.06 -11.21
C ASP A 208 -10.61 -0.93 -12.73
N SER A 209 -10.24 0.26 -13.18
CA SER A 209 -9.98 0.52 -14.59
C SER A 209 -8.80 -0.30 -15.14
N PRO A 210 -8.86 -0.81 -16.39
CA PRO A 210 -7.72 -1.47 -17.02
C PRO A 210 -6.54 -0.51 -17.25
N SER A 211 -6.81 0.79 -17.43
CA SER A 211 -5.85 1.88 -17.59
C SER A 211 -6.55 3.23 -17.34
N TRP A 212 -6.36 4.27 -18.17
CA TRP A 212 -7.05 5.56 -18.03
C TRP A 212 -8.56 5.35 -17.96
N THR A 213 -9.22 6.05 -17.04
CA THR A 213 -10.63 5.77 -16.74
C THR A 213 -11.56 6.59 -17.63
N LEU A 214 -11.45 7.91 -17.61
CA LEU A 214 -12.35 8.79 -18.36
C LEU A 214 -11.52 9.64 -19.31
N GLN A 215 -11.39 9.24 -20.57
CA GLN A 215 -10.61 9.96 -21.56
C GLN A 215 -11.45 10.44 -22.76
N PRO A 216 -12.22 11.53 -22.63
CA PRO A 216 -12.83 12.17 -23.79
C PRO A 216 -11.76 12.79 -24.69
N VAL A 217 -11.81 12.52 -25.99
CA VAL A 217 -10.86 13.01 -26.99
C VAL A 217 -11.60 13.84 -28.03
N TRP A 218 -11.11 15.06 -28.33
CA TRP A 218 -11.71 15.95 -29.34
C TRP A 218 -13.20 16.24 -29.13
N CYS A 219 -13.66 16.20 -27.88
CA CYS A 219 -15.06 16.42 -27.55
C CYS A 219 -15.37 17.90 -27.33
N ALA A 220 -16.63 18.27 -27.55
CA ALA A 220 -17.14 19.60 -27.27
C ALA A 220 -18.34 19.54 -26.34
N ASP A 221 -18.42 20.47 -25.39
CA ASP A 221 -19.49 20.55 -24.40
C ASP A 221 -19.51 19.28 -23.51
N LEU A 222 -18.48 19.14 -22.68
CA LEU A 222 -18.25 17.99 -21.81
C LEU A 222 -18.57 18.34 -20.36
N THR A 223 -19.45 17.59 -19.71
CA THR A 223 -19.76 17.71 -18.28
C THR A 223 -19.52 16.38 -17.57
N LEU A 224 -18.69 16.41 -16.52
CA LEU A 224 -18.54 15.33 -15.54
C LEU A 224 -18.90 15.86 -14.17
N ARG A 225 -19.89 15.24 -13.51
CA ARG A 225 -20.31 15.70 -12.18
C ARG A 225 -20.76 14.60 -11.25
N HIS A 226 -20.64 14.83 -9.95
CA HIS A 226 -21.14 13.93 -8.90
C HIS A 226 -20.70 12.47 -9.02
N SER A 227 -19.61 12.21 -9.76
CA SER A 227 -19.17 10.85 -10.09
C SER A 227 -17.98 10.47 -9.22
N THR A 228 -17.87 9.17 -8.92
CA THR A 228 -16.79 8.65 -8.08
C THR A 228 -15.88 7.75 -8.91
N ILE A 229 -14.56 7.96 -8.83
CA ILE A 229 -13.56 7.13 -9.51
C ILE A 229 -12.69 6.48 -8.43
N LEU A 230 -12.69 5.14 -8.39
CA LEU A 230 -11.97 4.31 -7.41
C LEU A 230 -11.01 3.34 -8.11
N ASN A 231 -9.77 3.77 -8.29
CA ASN A 231 -8.66 2.93 -8.76
C ASN A 231 -7.50 3.04 -7.76
N PRO A 232 -7.64 2.52 -6.52
CA PRO A 232 -6.71 2.82 -5.45
C PRO A 232 -5.26 2.48 -5.83
N PRO A 233 -4.28 3.26 -5.32
CA PRO A 233 -2.88 3.07 -5.62
C PRO A 233 -2.41 1.69 -5.19
N SER A 234 -1.78 0.99 -6.14
CA SER A 234 -1.23 -0.37 -5.97
C SER A 234 0.02 -0.45 -6.84
N PRO A 235 1.07 -1.18 -6.45
CA PRO A 235 2.26 -1.38 -7.27
C PRO A 235 1.94 -2.05 -8.61
N PHE A 236 0.71 -2.53 -8.81
CA PHE A 236 0.23 -3.11 -10.06
C PHE A 236 -0.76 -2.20 -10.82
N SER A 237 -1.42 -1.23 -10.17
CA SER A 237 -2.45 -0.35 -10.77
C SER A 237 -1.83 0.81 -11.56
N HIS A 238 -1.00 0.49 -12.56
CA HIS A 238 -0.28 1.49 -13.35
C HIS A 238 -1.17 2.20 -14.38
N ASN A 239 -1.02 3.53 -14.53
CA ASN A 239 -1.74 4.34 -15.51
C ASN A 239 -3.27 4.21 -15.40
N THR A 240 -3.77 4.24 -14.17
CA THR A 240 -5.19 4.24 -13.83
C THR A 240 -5.70 5.64 -13.49
N ASP A 241 -5.31 6.58 -14.35
CA ASP A 241 -5.70 7.99 -14.32
C ASP A 241 -7.22 8.14 -14.20
N GLY A 242 -7.66 9.21 -13.53
CA GLY A 242 -9.06 9.46 -13.23
C GLY A 242 -9.82 10.07 -14.39
N ILE A 243 -9.60 11.37 -14.62
CA ILE A 243 -10.34 12.18 -15.60
C ILE A 243 -9.34 12.89 -16.53
N ASP A 244 -9.33 12.51 -17.81
CA ASP A 244 -8.35 12.88 -18.83
C ASP A 244 -8.99 13.53 -20.07
N PRO A 245 -9.57 14.75 -20.01
CA PRO A 245 -10.01 15.47 -21.19
C PRO A 245 -8.80 15.78 -22.08
N ASP A 246 -8.80 15.21 -23.29
CA ASP A 246 -7.75 15.36 -24.28
C ASP A 246 -8.26 16.17 -25.47
N ALA A 247 -7.69 17.36 -25.68
CA ALA A 247 -8.05 18.27 -26.77
C ALA A 247 -9.57 18.54 -26.86
N CYS A 248 -10.21 18.69 -25.70
CA CYS A 248 -11.64 18.99 -25.57
C CYS A 248 -11.89 20.49 -25.42
N ARG A 249 -13.10 20.94 -25.79
CA ARG A 249 -13.53 22.34 -25.61
C ARG A 249 -14.81 22.47 -24.81
N ASN A 250 -14.89 23.50 -23.97
CA ASN A 250 -15.99 23.73 -23.03
C ASN A 250 -16.16 22.51 -22.12
N VAL A 251 -15.37 22.46 -21.05
CA VAL A 251 -15.30 21.33 -20.12
C VAL A 251 -15.72 21.79 -18.72
N LEU A 252 -16.60 21.04 -18.07
CA LEU A 252 -16.96 21.18 -16.67
C LEU A 252 -16.69 19.88 -15.93
N ILE A 253 -15.90 19.94 -14.87
CA ILE A 253 -15.69 18.84 -13.92
C ILE A 253 -16.06 19.36 -12.54
N GLU A 254 -17.10 18.81 -11.91
CA GLU A 254 -17.54 19.31 -10.59
C GLU A 254 -18.06 18.24 -9.63
N HIS A 255 -17.82 18.43 -8.33
CA HIS A 255 -18.36 17.53 -7.30
C HIS A 255 -17.98 16.05 -7.48
N CYS A 256 -16.84 15.77 -8.10
CA CYS A 256 -16.34 14.40 -8.27
C CYS A 256 -15.44 14.00 -7.09
N VAL A 257 -15.44 12.71 -6.78
CA VAL A 257 -14.49 12.08 -5.85
C VAL A 257 -13.53 11.23 -6.65
N VAL A 258 -12.23 11.46 -6.51
CA VAL A 258 -11.19 10.80 -7.32
C VAL A 258 -10.12 10.19 -6.42
N ASP A 259 -9.92 8.88 -6.55
CA ASP A 259 -8.95 8.07 -5.82
C ASP A 259 -8.27 7.13 -6.82
N THR A 260 -7.05 7.46 -7.25
CA THR A 260 -6.40 6.84 -8.41
C THR A 260 -4.97 6.38 -8.14
N GLY A 261 -4.48 5.45 -8.98
CA GLY A 261 -3.11 4.95 -8.99
C GLY A 261 -2.14 5.78 -9.85
N ASP A 262 -2.66 6.73 -10.63
CA ASP A 262 -1.89 7.73 -11.40
C ASP A 262 -2.54 9.12 -11.25
N ASP A 263 -2.40 10.07 -12.18
CA ASP A 263 -3.01 11.40 -12.07
C ASP A 263 -4.55 11.35 -11.84
N ALA A 264 -5.07 12.22 -10.97
CA ALA A 264 -6.49 12.27 -10.65
C ALA A 264 -7.30 13.01 -11.73
N ILE A 265 -7.02 14.29 -11.97
CA ILE A 265 -7.61 15.08 -13.07
C ILE A 265 -6.48 15.62 -13.92
N CYS A 266 -6.36 15.15 -15.16
CA CYS A 266 -5.21 15.40 -16.02
C CYS A 266 -5.62 15.93 -17.40
N ILE A 267 -5.43 17.23 -17.63
CA ILE A 267 -5.77 17.86 -18.91
C ILE A 267 -4.67 17.61 -19.93
N LYS A 268 -5.06 17.11 -21.11
CA LYS A 268 -4.17 16.73 -22.22
C LYS A 268 -4.61 17.38 -23.53
N ALA A 269 -3.74 17.36 -24.53
CA ALA A 269 -4.00 17.87 -25.88
C ALA A 269 -3.09 17.18 -26.90
N GLY A 270 -3.15 15.84 -26.94
CA GLY A 270 -2.36 14.99 -27.82
C GLY A 270 -0.85 15.08 -27.59
N ARG A 271 -0.11 14.25 -28.32
CA ARG A 271 1.35 14.17 -28.21
C ARG A 271 2.07 14.27 -29.55
N ASP A 272 3.09 15.13 -29.55
CA ASP A 272 4.08 15.34 -30.60
C ASP A 272 3.42 15.53 -32.00
N GLU A 273 3.90 14.88 -33.05
CA GLU A 273 3.46 15.09 -34.44
C GLU A 273 1.95 14.94 -34.66
N ASP A 274 1.34 13.90 -34.09
CA ASP A 274 -0.12 13.65 -34.20
C ASP A 274 -0.92 14.86 -33.70
N ALA A 275 -0.46 15.48 -32.60
CA ALA A 275 -1.14 16.65 -32.04
C ALA A 275 -0.87 17.93 -32.83
N TRP A 276 0.34 18.08 -33.36
CA TRP A 276 0.68 19.24 -34.21
C TRP A 276 -0.10 19.24 -35.51
N GLU A 277 -0.29 18.06 -36.12
CA GLU A 277 -1.09 17.90 -37.32
C GLU A 277 -2.57 18.17 -37.04
N ALA A 278 -3.11 17.64 -35.94
CA ALA A 278 -4.49 17.92 -35.54
C ALA A 278 -4.71 19.42 -35.22
N GLY A 279 -3.78 20.04 -34.49
CA GLY A 279 -3.85 21.46 -34.14
C GLY A 279 -5.04 21.83 -33.24
N ILE A 280 -5.59 20.86 -32.50
CA ILE A 280 -6.79 21.05 -31.64
C ILE A 280 -6.35 21.20 -30.18
N PRO A 281 -6.41 22.40 -29.59
CA PRO A 281 -6.06 22.59 -28.18
C PRO A 281 -7.18 22.08 -27.26
N CYS A 282 -6.83 21.83 -25.99
CA CYS A 282 -7.80 21.66 -24.92
C CYS A 282 -8.08 23.02 -24.26
N GLU A 283 -9.33 23.46 -24.25
CA GLU A 283 -9.65 24.84 -23.88
C GLU A 283 -11.02 25.05 -23.21
N ASN A 284 -11.12 26.15 -22.45
CA ASN A 284 -12.32 26.57 -21.73
C ASN A 284 -12.76 25.50 -20.72
N ILE A 285 -11.91 25.31 -19.71
CA ILE A 285 -12.01 24.20 -18.74
C ILE A 285 -12.28 24.75 -17.35
N LEU A 286 -13.38 24.32 -16.73
CA LEU A 286 -13.73 24.62 -15.35
C LEU A 286 -13.69 23.34 -14.50
N ILE A 287 -12.89 23.36 -13.43
CA ILE A 287 -12.80 22.27 -12.44
C ILE A 287 -13.20 22.85 -11.09
N ARG A 288 -14.19 22.30 -10.39
CA ARG A 288 -14.57 22.83 -9.07
C ARG A 288 -15.16 21.84 -8.09
N HIS A 289 -15.00 22.10 -6.79
CA HIS A 289 -15.65 21.31 -5.74
C HIS A 289 -15.34 19.81 -5.78
N CYS A 290 -14.16 19.42 -6.26
CA CYS A 290 -13.75 18.02 -6.33
C CYS A 290 -12.95 17.61 -5.08
N GLU A 291 -13.16 16.37 -4.64
CA GLU A 291 -12.38 15.71 -3.58
C GLU A 291 -11.39 14.73 -4.20
N ILE A 292 -10.10 15.03 -4.10
CA ILE A 292 -9.01 14.22 -4.64
C ILE A 292 -8.27 13.55 -3.49
N ARG A 293 -8.28 12.22 -3.44
CA ARG A 293 -7.72 11.42 -2.34
C ARG A 293 -6.31 10.91 -2.63
N SER A 294 -6.08 10.32 -3.79
CA SER A 294 -4.75 9.82 -4.17
C SER A 294 -4.49 10.04 -5.65
N GLY A 295 -3.22 9.97 -6.02
CA GLY A 295 -2.77 10.04 -7.41
C GLY A 295 -1.39 10.69 -7.57
N HIS A 296 -0.75 10.51 -8.72
CA HIS A 296 0.55 11.15 -9.04
C HIS A 296 0.45 12.68 -9.19
N GLY A 297 -0.76 13.20 -9.39
CA GLY A 297 -1.03 14.62 -9.51
C GLY A 297 -2.52 14.88 -9.28
N GLY A 298 -2.86 15.87 -8.47
CA GLY A 298 -4.25 16.22 -8.19
C GLY A 298 -4.91 16.93 -9.38
N ILE A 299 -4.59 18.22 -9.54
CA ILE A 299 -4.95 18.99 -10.73
C ILE A 299 -3.72 19.05 -11.63
N THR A 300 -3.75 18.30 -12.74
CA THR A 300 -2.60 18.07 -13.60
C THR A 300 -2.84 18.59 -15.02
N ILE A 301 -1.79 19.11 -15.67
CA ILE A 301 -1.75 19.41 -17.10
C ILE A 301 -0.53 18.72 -17.71
N GLY A 302 -0.73 17.89 -18.74
CA GLY A 302 0.32 17.18 -19.49
C GLY A 302 0.49 15.69 -19.16
N SER A 303 1.52 15.00 -19.64
CA SER A 303 2.64 15.53 -20.44
C SER A 303 2.29 15.70 -21.91
N GLU A 304 1.21 15.06 -22.36
CA GLU A 304 0.68 15.08 -23.72
C GLU A 304 -0.10 16.38 -23.92
N MET A 305 0.59 17.48 -24.25
CA MET A 305 0.00 18.82 -24.37
C MET A 305 0.39 19.51 -25.69
N SER A 306 0.72 18.72 -26.71
CA SER A 306 1.45 19.17 -27.89
C SER A 306 0.64 20.08 -28.82
N ALA A 307 -0.69 19.99 -28.83
CA ALA A 307 -1.57 20.94 -29.52
C ALA A 307 -1.89 22.19 -28.68
N GLY A 308 -1.64 22.11 -27.37
CA GLY A 308 -1.75 23.21 -26.41
C GLY A 308 -2.97 23.12 -25.48
N VAL A 309 -2.82 23.71 -24.30
CA VAL A 309 -3.87 23.83 -23.26
C VAL A 309 -4.02 25.30 -22.89
N ARG A 310 -5.25 25.83 -22.87
CA ARG A 310 -5.51 27.21 -22.45
C ARG A 310 -6.86 27.45 -21.79
N ASN A 311 -7.00 28.60 -21.12
CA ASN A 311 -8.25 29.02 -20.47
C ASN A 311 -8.77 27.96 -19.48
N LEU A 312 -7.94 27.63 -18.48
CA LEU A 312 -8.31 26.70 -17.41
C LEU A 312 -8.54 27.46 -16.11
N HIS A 313 -9.66 27.18 -15.45
CA HIS A 313 -9.95 27.62 -14.09
C HIS A 313 -10.26 26.42 -13.21
N ALA A 314 -9.43 26.18 -12.20
CA ALA A 314 -9.70 25.18 -11.16
C ALA A 314 -9.88 25.86 -9.81
N HIS A 315 -10.98 25.60 -9.10
CA HIS A 315 -11.21 26.21 -7.80
C HIS A 315 -11.99 25.37 -6.78
N ASP A 316 -11.74 25.63 -5.49
CA ASP A 316 -12.46 24.99 -4.37
C ASP A 316 -12.34 23.46 -4.36
N CYS A 317 -11.14 22.93 -4.61
CA CYS A 317 -10.84 21.50 -4.59
C CYS A 317 -9.93 21.12 -3.41
N THR A 318 -10.01 19.86 -2.99
CA THR A 318 -9.12 19.30 -1.95
C THR A 318 -8.23 18.21 -2.53
N CYS A 319 -6.93 18.23 -2.21
CA CYS A 319 -5.98 17.16 -2.55
C CYS A 319 -5.40 16.56 -1.25
N ASP A 320 -5.67 15.31 -0.92
CA ASP A 320 -5.33 14.73 0.38
C ASP A 320 -4.72 13.33 0.28
N GLY A 321 -3.43 13.25 -0.04
CA GLY A 321 -2.68 11.99 -0.25
C GLY A 321 -2.06 11.82 -1.64
N THR A 322 -2.13 12.84 -2.50
CA THR A 322 -1.50 12.86 -3.83
C THR A 322 0.02 13.07 -3.76
N ASP A 323 0.76 12.68 -4.80
CA ASP A 323 2.19 13.04 -4.93
C ASP A 323 2.37 14.54 -5.08
N THR A 324 1.68 15.13 -6.05
CA THR A 324 1.72 16.57 -6.31
C THR A 324 0.29 17.12 -6.28
N ALA A 325 0.03 18.22 -5.56
CA ALA A 325 -1.34 18.77 -5.50
C ALA A 325 -1.72 19.49 -6.80
N ILE A 326 -0.84 20.38 -7.29
CA ILE A 326 -0.99 21.11 -8.55
C ILE A 326 0.22 20.81 -9.43
N ARG A 327 -0.01 20.26 -10.63
CA ARG A 327 1.06 19.73 -11.49
C ARG A 327 0.95 20.22 -12.94
N ILE A 328 2.01 20.81 -13.46
CA ILE A 328 2.16 21.12 -14.88
C ILE A 328 3.44 20.46 -15.36
N LYS A 329 3.31 19.49 -16.27
CA LYS A 329 4.42 18.66 -16.73
C LYS A 329 4.55 18.70 -18.24
N THR A 330 5.75 18.99 -18.72
CA THR A 330 6.09 18.94 -20.15
C THR A 330 7.58 18.65 -20.33
N LYS A 331 8.03 18.56 -21.58
CA LYS A 331 9.44 18.43 -21.94
C LYS A 331 9.76 18.99 -23.33
N PRO A 332 11.03 19.32 -23.61
CA PRO A 332 11.47 19.60 -24.98
C PRO A 332 11.04 18.48 -25.92
N GLY A 333 10.58 18.85 -27.11
CA GLY A 333 10.05 17.91 -28.10
C GLY A 333 8.52 17.84 -28.11
N ARG A 334 7.83 18.30 -27.04
CA ARG A 334 6.35 18.35 -27.04
C ARG A 334 5.79 19.45 -27.94
N GLY A 335 6.47 20.58 -28.08
CA GLY A 335 5.91 21.77 -28.73
C GLY A 335 4.64 22.29 -28.02
N GLY A 336 3.81 23.04 -28.73
CA GLY A 336 2.55 23.55 -28.18
C GLY A 336 2.72 24.59 -27.06
N PHE A 337 1.69 24.73 -26.23
CA PHE A 337 1.65 25.72 -25.15
C PHE A 337 0.80 25.28 -23.95
N ILE A 338 1.07 25.82 -22.78
CA ILE A 338 0.18 25.82 -21.62
C ILE A 338 0.07 27.27 -21.18
N LYS A 339 -1.12 27.87 -21.31
CA LYS A 339 -1.28 29.28 -20.98
C LYS A 339 -2.64 29.69 -20.47
N ASP A 340 -2.70 30.83 -19.81
CA ASP A 340 -3.94 31.42 -19.30
C ASP A 340 -4.63 30.45 -18.33
N ILE A 341 -3.88 30.09 -17.28
CA ILE A 341 -4.25 29.10 -16.25
C ILE A 341 -4.47 29.80 -14.92
N LEU A 342 -5.65 29.60 -14.33
CA LEU A 342 -6.01 30.05 -12.99
C LEU A 342 -6.32 28.85 -12.11
N ILE A 343 -5.58 28.68 -11.01
CA ILE A 343 -5.88 27.68 -9.98
C ILE A 343 -6.01 28.39 -8.65
N GLU A 344 -7.16 28.26 -7.98
CA GLU A 344 -7.40 28.95 -6.72
C GLU A 344 -8.17 28.18 -5.67
N ASN A 345 -8.07 28.58 -4.40
CA ASN A 345 -8.82 27.98 -3.29
C ASN A 345 -8.58 26.46 -3.19
N ILE A 346 -7.31 26.05 -3.18
CA ILE A 346 -6.93 24.64 -3.07
C ILE A 346 -6.50 24.33 -1.65
N THR A 347 -7.10 23.29 -1.06
CA THR A 347 -6.65 22.74 0.23
C THR A 347 -5.90 21.44 -0.02
N ALA A 348 -4.61 21.42 0.33
CA ALA A 348 -3.73 20.28 0.12
C ALA A 348 -3.25 19.70 1.47
N ARG A 349 -3.16 18.37 1.58
CA ARG A 349 -2.72 17.66 2.78
C ARG A 349 -1.93 16.42 2.38
N ARG A 350 -0.93 16.05 3.18
CA ARG A 350 -0.16 14.79 3.03
C ARG A 350 0.40 14.61 1.61
N ILE A 351 1.01 15.66 1.07
CA ILE A 351 1.52 15.68 -0.30
C ILE A 351 2.90 15.01 -0.35
N ARG A 352 3.05 13.93 -1.14
CA ARG A 352 4.25 13.06 -1.09
C ARG A 352 5.48 13.63 -1.82
N HIS A 353 5.27 14.52 -2.79
CA HIS A 353 6.29 15.19 -3.59
C HIS A 353 6.20 16.72 -3.47
N ALA A 354 5.42 17.41 -4.30
CA ALA A 354 5.41 18.87 -4.33
C ALA A 354 4.00 19.45 -4.17
N ALA A 355 3.82 20.50 -3.36
CA ALA A 355 2.51 21.18 -3.32
C ALA A 355 2.18 21.80 -4.69
N VAL A 356 3.17 22.42 -5.34
CA VAL A 356 3.06 22.96 -6.70
C VAL A 356 4.27 22.55 -7.53
N GLU A 357 4.06 21.91 -8.68
CA GLU A 357 5.10 21.52 -9.63
C GLU A 357 4.82 22.08 -11.01
N LEU A 358 5.78 22.82 -11.59
CA LEU A 358 5.77 23.27 -12.98
C LEU A 358 7.11 22.88 -13.59
N THR A 359 7.15 21.90 -14.49
CA THR A 359 8.42 21.32 -14.96
C THR A 359 8.48 21.09 -16.47
N PHE A 360 9.65 21.40 -17.05
CA PHE A 360 10.08 21.03 -18.40
C PHE A 360 10.90 19.72 -18.44
N HIS A 361 11.05 19.03 -17.32
CA HIS A 361 11.97 17.88 -17.19
C HIS A 361 11.21 16.56 -16.98
N TYR A 362 10.02 16.45 -17.58
CA TYR A 362 9.17 15.26 -17.41
C TYR A 362 9.84 14.00 -17.99
N GLY A 363 10.08 13.01 -17.13
CA GLY A 363 10.62 11.70 -17.49
C GLY A 363 12.15 11.61 -17.51
N ASP A 364 12.87 12.69 -17.19
CA ASP A 364 14.33 12.69 -17.11
C ASP A 364 14.80 12.26 -15.71
N THR A 365 15.47 11.11 -15.63
CA THR A 365 16.04 10.57 -14.37
C THR A 365 17.55 10.87 -14.23
N LEU A 366 18.16 11.48 -15.24
CA LEU A 366 19.57 11.83 -15.31
C LEU A 366 19.70 13.28 -15.81
N GLU A 367 20.64 14.05 -15.26
CA GLU A 367 21.00 15.41 -15.71
C GLU A 367 21.67 15.40 -17.10
N LYS A 368 21.01 14.84 -18.11
CA LYS A 368 21.47 14.90 -19.49
C LYS A 368 20.87 16.12 -20.16
N PRO A 369 21.66 16.87 -20.96
CA PRO A 369 21.09 17.94 -21.77
C PRO A 369 20.05 17.35 -22.75
N PRO A 370 18.96 18.08 -23.04
CA PRO A 370 17.93 17.61 -23.97
C PRO A 370 18.53 17.38 -25.37
N ASP A 371 17.99 16.39 -26.09
CA ASP A 371 18.39 16.12 -27.48
C ASP A 371 18.22 17.41 -28.31
N PRO A 372 19.26 17.87 -29.03
CA PRO A 372 19.18 19.04 -29.90
C PRO A 372 18.01 19.03 -30.88
N LYS A 373 17.51 17.87 -31.30
CA LYS A 373 16.32 17.74 -32.15
C LYS A 373 15.05 18.22 -31.45
N ASN A 374 14.93 17.93 -30.15
CA ASN A 374 13.78 18.27 -29.33
C ASN A 374 13.71 19.78 -29.02
N LEU A 375 14.85 20.49 -29.12
CA LEU A 375 14.92 21.94 -28.96
C LEU A 375 14.23 22.72 -30.10
N LYS A 376 13.85 22.06 -31.21
CA LYS A 376 13.02 22.68 -32.25
C LYS A 376 11.57 22.87 -31.81
N HIS A 377 11.10 22.05 -30.87
CA HIS A 377 9.72 22.00 -30.40
C HIS A 377 9.68 22.15 -28.88
N VAL A 378 10.14 23.30 -28.38
CA VAL A 378 10.05 23.60 -26.94
C VAL A 378 8.67 24.20 -26.63
N PRO A 379 7.91 23.64 -25.68
CA PRO A 379 6.61 24.16 -25.27
C PRO A 379 6.72 25.56 -24.67
N ALA A 380 5.72 26.41 -24.90
CA ALA A 380 5.56 27.65 -24.14
C ALA A 380 4.72 27.40 -22.88
N VAL A 381 5.22 27.76 -21.69
CA VAL A 381 4.42 27.70 -20.45
C VAL A 381 4.39 29.10 -19.85
N GLU A 382 3.24 29.76 -19.97
CA GLU A 382 3.10 31.19 -19.70
C GLU A 382 1.75 31.60 -19.10
N ASN A 383 1.68 32.74 -18.41
CA ASN A 383 0.44 33.28 -17.83
C ASN A 383 -0.26 32.30 -16.87
N ILE A 384 0.46 31.93 -15.80
CA ILE A 384 -0.04 31.01 -14.77
C ILE A 384 -0.29 31.80 -13.49
N LEU A 385 -1.52 31.76 -12.96
CA LEU A 385 -1.90 32.34 -11.68
C LEU A 385 -2.35 31.22 -10.73
N ILE A 386 -1.62 31.04 -9.64
CA ILE A 386 -1.99 30.13 -8.55
C ILE A 386 -2.22 30.98 -7.30
N ARG A 387 -3.42 30.92 -6.70
CA ARG A 387 -3.72 31.73 -5.51
C ARG A 387 -4.57 31.05 -4.46
N ASN A 388 -4.49 31.52 -3.21
CA ASN A 388 -5.28 30.98 -2.09
C ASN A 388 -5.08 29.45 -1.95
N VAL A 389 -3.82 29.01 -1.85
CA VAL A 389 -3.50 27.59 -1.63
C VAL A 389 -3.00 27.41 -0.21
N ARG A 390 -3.63 26.49 0.51
CA ARG A 390 -3.15 26.05 1.82
C ARG A 390 -2.68 24.60 1.71
N CYS A 391 -1.45 24.33 2.14
CA CYS A 391 -0.91 22.98 2.17
C CYS A 391 -0.35 22.64 3.55
N ASP A 392 -1.01 21.72 4.24
CA ASP A 392 -0.66 21.37 5.62
C ASP A 392 0.64 20.53 5.72
N SER A 393 1.01 19.80 4.65
CA SER A 393 2.30 19.11 4.54
C SER A 393 2.65 18.72 3.10
N ALA A 394 3.89 18.99 2.67
CA ALA A 394 4.49 18.52 1.42
C ALA A 394 5.98 18.20 1.58
N ARG A 395 6.55 17.31 0.74
CA ARG A 395 8.01 17.12 0.70
C ARG A 395 8.70 18.40 0.21
N GLU A 396 8.28 18.96 -0.91
CA GLU A 396 8.75 20.22 -1.46
C GLU A 396 7.58 21.21 -1.56
N ALA A 397 7.80 22.47 -1.18
CA ALA A 397 6.73 23.47 -1.30
C ALA A 397 6.42 23.80 -2.76
N LEU A 398 7.45 24.16 -3.53
CA LEU A 398 7.35 24.60 -4.91
C LEU A 398 8.47 23.96 -5.71
N HIS A 399 8.15 23.30 -6.81
CA HIS A 399 9.10 22.74 -7.78
C HIS A 399 8.89 23.43 -9.13
N LEU A 400 9.50 24.60 -9.33
CA LEU A 400 9.34 25.42 -10.54
C LEU A 400 10.61 25.34 -11.39
N ARG A 401 10.57 24.57 -12.47
CA ARG A 401 11.76 24.26 -13.27
C ARG A 401 11.52 24.44 -14.76
N GLY A 402 11.91 25.60 -15.28
CA GLY A 402 11.97 25.88 -16.71
C GLY A 402 13.19 25.24 -17.40
N LEU A 403 13.41 25.61 -18.67
CA LEU A 403 14.59 25.24 -19.43
C LEU A 403 15.46 26.47 -19.71
N PRO A 404 16.80 26.40 -19.59
CA PRO A 404 17.68 27.48 -20.02
C PRO A 404 17.39 27.91 -21.48
N GLY A 405 17.19 29.21 -21.71
CA GLY A 405 16.78 29.76 -23.02
C GLY A 405 15.28 29.69 -23.33
N HIS A 406 14.53 28.85 -22.60
CA HIS A 406 13.07 28.71 -22.71
C HIS A 406 12.43 28.68 -21.31
N PRO A 407 12.44 29.83 -20.62
CA PRO A 407 11.99 29.90 -19.24
C PRO A 407 10.47 29.79 -19.08
N LEU A 408 10.02 29.46 -17.87
CA LEU A 408 8.64 29.67 -17.43
C LEU A 408 8.35 31.19 -17.41
N LYS A 409 7.24 31.62 -18.03
CA LYS A 409 6.94 33.06 -18.22
C LYS A 409 5.69 33.49 -17.47
N ASN A 410 5.72 34.68 -16.89
CA ASN A 410 4.57 35.30 -16.24
C ASN A 410 3.81 34.35 -15.27
N VAL A 411 4.54 33.78 -14.32
CA VAL A 411 3.98 32.94 -13.25
C VAL A 411 3.73 33.83 -12.03
N THR A 412 2.53 33.77 -11.46
CA THR A 412 2.15 34.50 -10.25
C THR A 412 1.62 33.53 -9.19
N LEU A 413 2.23 33.58 -8.01
CA LEU A 413 1.80 32.88 -6.80
C LEU A 413 1.29 33.92 -5.81
N GLN A 414 0.03 33.84 -5.41
CA GLN A 414 -0.60 34.83 -4.53
C GLN A 414 -1.32 34.18 -3.36
N ASN A 415 -1.00 34.56 -2.12
CA ASN A 415 -1.65 34.02 -0.92
C ASN A 415 -1.52 32.49 -0.82
N LEU A 416 -0.27 32.02 -0.74
CA LEU A 416 0.06 30.61 -0.54
C LEU A 416 0.58 30.45 0.90
N GLU A 417 0.06 29.47 1.64
CA GLU A 417 0.56 29.07 2.95
C GLU A 417 0.87 27.57 2.91
N ILE A 418 2.15 27.22 2.89
CA ILE A 418 2.60 25.84 2.63
C ILE A 418 3.61 25.43 3.69
N HIS A 419 3.37 24.29 4.32
CA HIS A 419 4.31 23.62 5.20
C HIS A 419 5.08 22.54 4.42
N ALA A 420 6.41 22.62 4.35
CA ALA A 420 7.21 21.67 3.57
C ALA A 420 8.57 21.31 4.20
N PHE A 421 9.05 20.11 3.90
CA PHE A 421 10.30 19.55 4.45
C PHE A 421 11.57 19.97 3.70
N GLN A 422 11.46 20.26 2.41
CA GLN A 422 12.57 20.63 1.53
C GLN A 422 12.42 22.07 1.04
N ASN A 423 13.56 22.68 0.74
CA ASN A 423 13.60 24.00 0.15
C ASN A 423 12.91 23.99 -1.23
N PRO A 424 12.18 25.06 -1.59
CA PRO A 424 11.57 25.18 -2.91
C PRO A 424 12.60 25.37 -4.02
N LEU A 425 12.40 24.71 -5.17
CA LEU A 425 13.16 24.90 -6.40
C LEU A 425 12.52 25.98 -7.30
N ARG A 426 13.36 26.88 -7.82
CA ARG A 426 13.00 27.90 -8.81
C ARG A 426 14.13 28.08 -9.82
N GLU A 427 13.96 27.56 -11.02
CA GLU A 427 14.97 27.61 -12.07
C GLU A 427 14.39 28.05 -13.40
N ALA A 428 15.18 28.80 -14.18
CA ALA A 428 14.83 29.27 -15.51
C ALA A 428 13.41 29.91 -15.56
N MET A 429 13.24 30.98 -14.77
CA MET A 429 12.04 31.81 -14.74
C MET A 429 12.32 33.15 -15.43
N GLU A 430 11.43 33.60 -16.32
CA GLU A 430 11.52 34.95 -16.91
C GLU A 430 10.82 35.98 -16.05
N THR A 431 9.64 35.64 -15.54
CA THR A 431 8.87 36.48 -14.62
C THR A 431 8.14 35.58 -13.63
N LEU A 432 8.55 35.66 -12.36
CA LEU A 432 7.88 35.06 -11.22
C LEU A 432 7.46 36.19 -10.26
N ARG A 433 6.18 36.26 -9.92
CA ARG A 433 5.65 37.16 -8.88
C ARG A 433 5.15 36.34 -7.71
N GLU A 434 5.63 36.65 -6.51
CA GLU A 434 5.20 36.01 -5.27
C GLU A 434 4.62 37.08 -4.34
N GLU A 435 3.33 37.00 -4.07
CA GLU A 435 2.60 37.93 -3.22
C GLU A 435 2.01 37.18 -2.03
N ARG A 436 2.54 37.40 -0.82
CA ARG A 436 2.11 36.64 0.38
C ARG A 436 2.25 35.12 0.21
N VAL A 437 3.42 34.69 -0.22
CA VAL A 437 3.81 33.28 -0.24
C VAL A 437 4.57 33.00 1.06
N ILE A 438 3.92 32.29 1.98
CA ILE A 438 4.44 31.92 3.29
C ILE A 438 4.78 30.44 3.24
N LEU A 439 6.09 30.14 3.31
CA LEU A 439 6.61 28.79 3.33
C LEU A 439 7.13 28.49 4.72
N HIS A 440 6.47 27.57 5.41
CA HIS A 440 6.86 27.10 6.72
C HIS A 440 7.79 25.89 6.56
N PRO A 441 9.07 25.99 6.95
CA PRO A 441 9.90 24.81 7.01
C PRO A 441 9.32 23.86 8.07
N LEU A 442 9.05 22.64 7.67
CA LEU A 442 8.87 21.54 8.59
C LEU A 442 10.28 21.04 8.93
N ALA A 443 10.54 20.79 10.22
CA ALA A 443 11.72 20.01 10.60
C ALA A 443 11.69 18.67 9.84
N SER A 444 12.87 18.16 9.46
CA SER A 444 13.19 16.90 8.73
C SER A 444 12.00 15.94 8.56
N PRO A 445 11.76 15.32 7.38
CA PRO A 445 10.55 14.56 7.05
C PRO A 445 10.16 13.56 8.12
N ASP A 446 9.39 14.05 9.09
CA ASP A 446 8.62 13.26 10.02
C ASP A 446 7.61 12.56 9.13
N ILE A 447 7.90 11.30 8.82
CA ILE A 447 6.93 10.39 8.24
C ILE A 447 5.74 10.52 9.21
N LEU A 448 4.58 10.97 8.76
CA LEU A 448 3.31 10.78 9.46
C LEU A 448 2.97 11.79 10.55
N ARG A 449 2.09 12.73 10.19
CA ARG A 449 1.10 13.24 11.14
C ARG A 449 -0.21 12.53 10.90
N HIS A 450 -0.48 11.50 11.70
CA HIS A 450 -1.75 11.33 12.38
C HIS A 450 -1.47 10.76 13.77
N PRO A 451 -2.10 11.26 14.84
CA PRO A 451 -2.19 10.48 16.06
C PRO A 451 -2.93 9.17 15.73
N PRO A 452 -2.54 8.03 16.33
CA PRO A 452 -3.20 6.76 16.09
C PRO A 452 -4.70 6.90 16.35
N GLN A 453 -5.52 6.81 15.31
CA GLN A 453 -6.94 6.55 15.48
C GLN A 453 -7.08 5.07 15.76
N ILE A 454 -6.91 4.72 17.03
CA ILE A 454 -7.27 3.41 17.57
C ILE A 454 -8.78 3.27 17.34
N PRO A 455 -9.25 2.36 16.47
CA PRO A 455 -10.65 2.01 16.44
C PRO A 455 -11.02 1.57 17.86
N ALA A 456 -12.07 2.15 18.45
CA ALA A 456 -12.59 1.66 19.72
C ALA A 456 -12.79 0.16 19.58
N ALA A 457 -11.99 -0.62 20.32
CA ALA A 457 -12.03 -2.06 20.25
C ALA A 457 -13.48 -2.52 20.37
N VAL A 458 -13.86 -3.51 19.55
CA VAL A 458 -15.01 -4.37 19.80
C VAL A 458 -15.06 -4.62 21.30
N ALA A 459 -16.20 -4.37 21.94
CA ALA A 459 -16.38 -4.44 23.39
C ALA A 459 -16.02 -5.85 23.88
N THR A 460 -14.74 -6.07 24.14
CA THR A 460 -14.18 -7.30 24.67
C THR A 460 -14.22 -7.20 26.18
N ALA A 461 -14.49 -8.32 26.84
CA ALA A 461 -14.49 -8.42 28.29
C ALA A 461 -13.05 -8.41 28.86
N ARG A 462 -12.26 -7.39 28.50
CA ARG A 462 -10.94 -7.12 29.06
C ARG A 462 -11.03 -6.06 30.15
N ARG A 463 -10.23 -6.22 31.20
CA ARG A 463 -10.14 -5.29 32.33
C ARG A 463 -8.69 -4.96 32.57
N VAL A 464 -8.27 -3.77 32.15
CA VAL A 464 -6.91 -3.25 32.38
C VAL A 464 -6.72 -2.98 33.88
N ALA A 465 -5.57 -3.37 34.40
CA ALA A 465 -5.20 -3.13 35.78
C ALA A 465 -4.60 -1.73 35.97
N ASP A 466 -4.94 -1.10 37.08
CA ASP A 466 -4.16 -0.03 37.68
C ASP A 466 -2.95 -0.65 38.41
N ILE A 467 -1.76 -0.08 38.21
CA ILE A 467 -0.55 -0.44 38.97
C ILE A 467 -0.52 0.41 40.22
N ILE A 468 -0.69 -0.22 41.39
CA ILE A 468 -0.77 0.46 42.68
C ILE A 468 0.61 0.61 43.32
N GLU A 469 1.44 -0.43 43.20
CA GLU A 469 2.76 -0.51 43.80
C GLU A 469 3.66 -1.33 42.88
N ALA A 470 4.93 -0.97 42.78
CA ALA A 470 5.97 -1.80 42.15
C ALA A 470 7.32 -1.48 42.81
N PRO A 471 8.26 -2.43 42.84
CA PRO A 471 9.60 -2.19 43.37
C PRO A 471 10.31 -1.02 42.70
N GLU A 472 11.00 -0.20 43.49
CA GLU A 472 11.88 0.85 42.98
C GLU A 472 13.23 0.25 42.57
N ILE A 473 13.25 -0.43 41.42
CA ILE A 473 14.48 -0.96 40.82
C ILE A 473 14.82 -0.12 39.59
N LEU A 474 16.09 0.29 39.49
CA LEU A 474 16.56 1.04 38.33
C LEU A 474 16.46 0.17 37.07
N PHE A 475 15.86 0.72 36.01
CA PHE A 475 15.85 0.07 34.71
C PHE A 475 17.29 -0.05 34.16
N PRO A 476 17.69 -1.20 33.56
CA PRO A 476 19.06 -1.39 33.10
C PRO A 476 19.45 -0.33 32.05
N PRO A 477 20.53 0.43 32.25
CA PRO A 477 20.89 1.56 31.38
C PRO A 477 21.30 1.15 29.96
N GLU A 478 21.71 -0.11 29.77
CA GLU A 478 22.09 -0.67 28.47
C GLU A 478 20.89 -1.12 27.62
N LYS A 479 19.70 -1.24 28.22
CA LYS A 479 18.47 -1.62 27.53
C LYS A 479 17.58 -0.40 27.27
N ARG A 480 16.65 -0.56 26.34
CA ARG A 480 15.56 0.38 26.08
C ARG A 480 14.25 -0.40 25.87
N PRO A 481 13.16 -0.06 26.57
CA PRO A 481 11.84 -0.63 26.28
C PRO A 481 11.38 -0.24 24.88
N MET A 482 10.78 -1.19 24.18
CA MET A 482 10.21 -0.98 22.85
C MET A 482 9.25 0.23 22.86
N ALA A 483 9.40 1.12 21.88
CA ALA A 483 8.63 2.36 21.75
C ALA A 483 8.67 3.31 22.98
N ARG A 484 9.72 3.22 23.82
CA ARG A 484 9.82 3.89 25.14
C ARG A 484 8.62 3.67 26.03
N ARG A 485 7.94 2.52 25.89
CA ARG A 485 6.84 2.17 26.78
C ARG A 485 7.31 2.23 28.22
N ARG A 486 6.44 2.74 29.10
CA ARG A 486 6.70 2.67 30.52
C ARG A 486 6.75 1.19 30.92
N VAL A 487 7.63 0.87 31.86
CA VAL A 487 7.80 -0.49 32.38
C VAL A 487 7.79 -0.49 33.90
N ILE A 488 7.48 -1.64 34.47
CA ILE A 488 7.68 -1.91 35.89
C ILE A 488 8.42 -3.25 36.09
N PRO A 489 9.23 -3.39 37.16
CA PRO A 489 9.89 -4.63 37.48
C PRO A 489 8.94 -5.59 38.22
N VAL A 490 9.03 -6.87 37.89
CA VAL A 490 8.55 -7.99 38.70
C VAL A 490 9.78 -8.68 39.26
N ALA A 491 10.03 -8.46 40.54
CA ALA A 491 11.26 -8.86 41.23
C ALA A 491 10.96 -9.79 42.41
N PRO A 492 11.98 -10.37 43.06
CA PRO A 492 11.78 -11.21 44.23
C PRO A 492 10.94 -10.53 45.31
N ALA A 493 10.08 -11.30 45.99
CA ALA A 493 9.09 -10.76 46.92
C ALA A 493 9.72 -9.92 48.05
N GLU A 494 10.99 -10.17 48.40
CA GLU A 494 11.74 -9.42 49.42
C GLU A 494 12.03 -7.97 48.98
N THR A 495 12.04 -7.70 47.68
CA THR A 495 12.21 -6.36 47.10
C THR A 495 10.90 -5.56 46.98
N GLY A 496 9.79 -6.18 47.39
CA GLY A 496 8.43 -5.70 47.20
C GLY A 496 7.73 -6.40 46.02
N PRO A 497 6.44 -6.74 46.10
CA PRO A 497 5.69 -7.25 44.96
C PRO A 497 5.21 -6.10 44.05
N ALA A 498 5.00 -6.39 42.76
CA ALA A 498 4.18 -5.53 41.92
C ALA A 498 2.70 -5.79 42.20
N ARG A 499 1.92 -4.75 42.54
CA ARG A 499 0.49 -4.88 42.89
C ARG A 499 -0.40 -4.29 41.81
N LEU A 500 -1.29 -5.13 41.31
CA LEU A 500 -2.30 -4.83 40.30
C LEU A 500 -3.67 -4.72 40.96
N ARG A 501 -4.48 -3.74 40.55
CA ARG A 501 -5.85 -3.56 41.02
C ARG A 501 -6.79 -3.22 39.87
N TRP A 502 -8.07 -3.55 40.01
CA TRP A 502 -9.10 -3.21 39.04
C TRP A 502 -10.16 -2.31 39.69
N LYS A 503 -10.69 -1.36 38.90
CA LYS A 503 -11.80 -0.51 39.37
C LYS A 503 -13.06 -1.36 39.60
N PRO A 504 -13.80 -1.15 40.70
CA PRO A 504 -15.09 -1.79 40.90
C PRO A 504 -16.05 -1.39 39.77
N ALA A 505 -16.59 -2.36 39.04
CA ALA A 505 -17.61 -2.10 38.04
C ALA A 505 -19.00 -2.11 38.71
N PRO A 506 -19.84 -1.06 38.58
CA PRO A 506 -21.20 -1.08 39.09
C PRO A 506 -22.05 -2.10 38.31
N GLY A 507 -22.70 -3.03 39.02
CA GLY A 507 -23.56 -4.07 38.44
C GLY A 507 -22.78 -5.32 37.99
N VAL A 508 -22.48 -6.21 38.94
CA VAL A 508 -21.81 -7.48 38.64
C VAL A 508 -22.86 -8.58 38.55
N GLY A 509 -23.22 -8.97 37.33
CA GLY A 509 -23.73 -10.32 37.06
C GLY A 509 -22.69 -11.38 37.43
N THR A 510 -23.03 -12.67 37.31
CA THR A 510 -22.13 -13.78 37.68
C THR A 510 -20.70 -13.59 37.17
N VAL A 511 -19.73 -13.53 38.10
CA VAL A 511 -18.29 -13.53 37.78
C VAL A 511 -17.96 -14.83 37.08
N ARG A 512 -17.12 -14.79 36.05
CA ARG A 512 -16.70 -15.94 35.24
C ARG A 512 -15.17 -16.11 35.35
N PRO A 513 -14.62 -17.30 35.02
CA PRO A 513 -13.18 -17.48 34.91
C PRO A 513 -12.55 -16.50 33.91
N MET A 514 -11.39 -15.94 34.26
CA MET A 514 -10.60 -15.03 33.43
C MET A 514 -9.13 -15.43 33.51
N SER A 515 -8.33 -15.00 32.54
CA SER A 515 -6.86 -15.12 32.60
C SER A 515 -6.22 -13.79 32.96
N LEU A 516 -5.25 -13.82 33.87
CA LEU A 516 -4.29 -12.73 34.01
C LEU A 516 -3.36 -12.76 32.79
N ARG A 517 -3.19 -11.63 32.12
CA ARG A 517 -2.25 -11.46 31.02
C ARG A 517 -1.22 -10.38 31.34
N ILE A 518 0.04 -10.67 31.07
CA ILE A 518 1.18 -9.74 31.16
C ILE A 518 2.00 -9.78 29.87
N VAL A 519 2.68 -8.67 29.55
CA VAL A 519 3.51 -8.55 28.35
C VAL A 519 4.93 -8.15 28.73
N ALA A 520 5.91 -8.92 28.26
CA ALA A 520 7.31 -8.60 28.45
C ALA A 520 7.69 -7.34 27.66
N ALA A 521 8.39 -6.42 28.31
CA ALA A 521 8.75 -5.14 27.71
C ALA A 521 10.12 -5.14 27.02
N VAL A 522 11.02 -6.04 27.43
CA VAL A 522 12.38 -6.18 26.90
C VAL A 522 12.80 -7.64 26.79
N ASP A 523 13.92 -7.85 26.13
CA ASP A 523 14.59 -9.15 26.05
C ASP A 523 15.11 -9.58 27.44
N GLU A 524 14.68 -10.73 27.94
CA GLU A 524 15.28 -11.38 29.11
C GLU A 524 15.78 -12.78 28.73
N ARG A 525 17.05 -13.05 29.04
CA ARG A 525 17.73 -14.30 28.67
C ARG A 525 17.88 -15.29 29.81
N VAL A 526 17.20 -15.02 30.92
CA VAL A 526 17.15 -15.91 32.07
C VAL A 526 15.72 -16.37 32.27
N PRO A 527 15.50 -17.64 32.68
CA PRO A 527 14.18 -18.09 33.08
C PRO A 527 13.70 -17.34 34.33
N HIS A 528 12.46 -16.88 34.30
CA HIS A 528 11.72 -16.38 35.45
C HIS A 528 10.50 -17.27 35.71
N GLN A 529 10.13 -17.40 36.97
CA GLN A 529 8.84 -17.90 37.38
C GLN A 529 8.16 -16.80 38.20
N VAL A 530 7.07 -16.25 37.66
CA VAL A 530 6.33 -15.15 38.28
C VAL A 530 5.18 -15.73 39.10
N ASP A 531 5.34 -15.67 40.41
CA ASP A 531 4.33 -16.03 41.40
C ASP A 531 3.18 -15.02 41.36
N VAL A 532 1.95 -15.52 41.33
CA VAL A 532 0.71 -14.73 41.31
C VAL A 532 -0.09 -15.07 42.55
N ALA A 533 -0.34 -14.07 43.40
CA ALA A 533 -1.09 -14.23 44.63
C ALA A 533 -2.16 -13.13 44.81
N ASN A 534 -3.13 -13.37 45.68
CA ASN A 534 -4.08 -12.35 46.12
C ASN A 534 -3.32 -11.23 46.86
N ALA A 535 -3.51 -9.99 46.44
CA ALA A 535 -2.74 -8.87 46.99
C ALA A 535 -3.06 -8.57 48.48
N ALA A 536 -4.26 -8.91 48.96
CA ALA A 536 -4.67 -8.66 50.34
C ALA A 536 -4.35 -9.84 51.29
N THR A 537 -4.56 -11.08 50.85
CA THR A 537 -4.40 -12.28 51.70
C THR A 537 -3.06 -12.97 51.54
N GLY A 538 -2.36 -12.77 50.42
CA GLY A 538 -1.15 -13.52 50.05
C GLY A 538 -1.44 -14.96 49.57
N GLU A 539 -2.71 -15.32 49.37
CA GLU A 539 -3.08 -16.64 48.85
C GLU A 539 -2.54 -16.84 47.42
N HIS A 540 -1.77 -17.91 47.22
CA HIS A 540 -1.14 -18.24 45.94
C HIS A 540 -2.15 -18.80 44.92
N TYR A 541 -2.24 -18.18 43.75
CA TYR A 541 -3.14 -18.58 42.66
C TYR A 541 -2.45 -19.35 41.53
N GLY A 542 -1.13 -19.23 41.40
CA GLY A 542 -0.37 -19.94 40.38
C GLY A 542 0.93 -19.20 40.06
N ALA A 543 1.67 -19.73 39.09
CA ALA A 543 2.86 -19.06 38.58
C ALA A 543 2.87 -19.03 37.05
N ILE A 544 3.44 -17.97 36.49
CA ILE A 544 3.70 -17.81 35.05
C ILE A 544 5.17 -18.14 34.79
N ASP A 545 5.42 -19.18 34.01
CA ASP A 545 6.76 -19.50 33.56
C ASP A 545 7.15 -18.61 32.37
N VAL A 546 8.30 -17.95 32.47
CA VAL A 546 8.87 -17.06 31.45
C VAL A 546 10.29 -17.51 31.18
N LEU A 547 10.50 -18.44 30.24
CA LEU A 547 11.83 -19.02 30.01
C LEU A 547 12.80 -18.04 29.35
N TYR A 548 12.40 -17.39 28.25
CA TYR A 548 13.22 -16.43 27.52
C TYR A 548 12.34 -15.33 26.94
N ALA A 549 12.12 -14.26 27.68
CA ALA A 549 11.23 -13.20 27.23
C ALA A 549 11.81 -12.46 26.01
N CYS A 550 10.97 -12.21 25.01
CA CYS A 550 11.24 -11.24 23.96
C CYS A 550 10.28 -10.03 24.08
N PRO A 551 10.65 -8.84 23.60
CA PRO A 551 9.79 -7.67 23.69
C PRO A 551 8.43 -7.91 22.99
N GLY A 552 7.33 -7.57 23.67
CA GLY A 552 5.97 -7.79 23.16
C GLY A 552 5.45 -9.23 23.29
N GLN A 553 6.23 -10.16 23.83
CA GLN A 553 5.76 -11.52 24.11
C GLN A 553 4.75 -11.52 25.26
N VAL A 554 3.67 -12.28 25.08
CA VAL A 554 2.51 -12.29 25.98
C VAL A 554 2.44 -13.59 26.77
N PHE A 555 2.18 -13.48 28.06
CA PHE A 555 2.07 -14.60 28.99
C PHE A 555 0.74 -14.53 29.76
N GLU A 556 0.17 -15.71 30.04
CA GLU A 556 -1.16 -15.83 30.67
C GLU A 556 -1.16 -16.82 31.83
N LEU A 557 -1.97 -16.53 32.85
CA LEU A 557 -2.35 -17.47 33.91
C LEU A 557 -3.87 -17.52 34.00
N ALA A 558 -4.46 -18.70 33.80
CA ALA A 558 -5.90 -18.91 33.99
C ALA A 558 -6.26 -18.88 35.48
N LEU A 559 -7.31 -18.13 35.83
CA LEU A 559 -7.86 -18.05 37.18
C LEU A 559 -9.22 -18.72 37.24
N THR A 560 -9.54 -19.38 38.36
CA THR A 560 -10.89 -19.89 38.60
C THR A 560 -11.90 -18.75 38.74
N THR A 561 -13.19 -19.08 38.77
CA THR A 561 -14.25 -18.10 39.03
C THR A 561 -14.05 -17.39 40.38
N GLU A 562 -13.69 -18.14 41.41
CA GLU A 562 -13.47 -17.64 42.78
C GLU A 562 -12.23 -16.74 42.83
N GLN A 563 -11.13 -17.18 42.22
CA GLN A 563 -9.90 -16.40 42.11
C GLN A 563 -10.10 -15.12 41.30
N THR A 564 -10.87 -15.17 40.21
CA THR A 564 -11.23 -13.98 39.42
C THR A 564 -12.03 -12.99 40.26
N ALA A 565 -13.03 -13.49 41.00
CA ALA A 565 -13.84 -12.65 41.88
C ALA A 565 -12.99 -12.02 42.99
N ALA A 566 -12.05 -12.76 43.57
CA ALA A 566 -11.12 -12.26 44.57
C ALA A 566 -10.13 -11.24 43.96
N ALA A 567 -9.54 -11.52 42.80
CA ALA A 567 -8.66 -10.60 42.09
C ALA A 567 -9.33 -9.25 41.79
N LEU A 568 -10.60 -9.25 41.38
CA LEU A 568 -11.37 -8.04 41.13
C LEU A 568 -11.69 -7.22 42.40
N ARG A 569 -11.78 -7.88 43.57
CA ARG A 569 -12.01 -7.20 44.86
C ARG A 569 -10.72 -6.70 45.49
N ASP A 570 -9.72 -7.58 45.54
CA ASP A 570 -8.55 -7.46 46.41
C ASP A 570 -7.30 -7.04 45.63
N GLY A 571 -7.29 -7.26 44.31
CA GLY A 571 -6.10 -7.11 43.46
C GLY A 571 -5.22 -8.36 43.44
N LEU A 572 -4.17 -8.32 42.62
CA LEU A 572 -3.15 -9.37 42.50
C LEU A 572 -1.75 -8.82 42.79
N SER A 573 -0.92 -9.62 43.45
CA SER A 573 0.51 -9.37 43.62
C SER A 573 1.32 -10.29 42.72
N LEU A 574 2.34 -9.73 42.06
CA LEU A 574 3.29 -10.43 41.21
C LEU A 574 4.69 -10.36 41.81
N SER A 575 5.36 -11.49 41.93
CA SER A 575 6.75 -11.58 42.41
C SER A 575 7.52 -12.63 41.63
N ALA A 576 8.79 -12.37 41.32
CA ALA A 576 9.67 -13.40 40.76
C ALA A 576 10.14 -14.36 41.87
N LYS A 577 10.36 -15.64 41.57
CA LYS A 577 11.04 -16.54 42.52
C LYS A 577 12.56 -16.29 42.57
N ASN A 578 13.14 -16.47 43.76
CA ASN A 578 14.51 -16.13 44.21
C ASN A 578 15.62 -16.07 43.14
N GLY A 579 16.48 -15.05 43.22
CA GLY A 579 17.81 -15.01 42.60
C GLY A 579 17.87 -14.59 41.13
N ALA A 580 16.73 -14.40 40.46
CA ALA A 580 16.67 -13.89 39.09
C ALA A 580 16.71 -12.35 39.03
N SER A 581 17.25 -11.79 37.95
CA SER A 581 17.02 -10.38 37.60
C SER A 581 15.50 -10.09 37.52
N PRO A 582 15.07 -8.82 37.65
CA PRO A 582 13.66 -8.49 37.48
C PRO A 582 13.17 -8.84 36.07
N LEU A 583 11.96 -9.39 35.95
CA LEU A 583 11.23 -9.40 34.69
C LEU A 583 10.59 -8.03 34.48
N TRP A 584 10.82 -7.40 33.33
CA TRP A 584 10.22 -6.10 33.03
C TRP A 584 8.95 -6.29 32.20
N ILE A 585 7.83 -5.79 32.71
CA ILE A 585 6.54 -5.81 32.01
C ILE A 585 6.07 -4.42 31.63
N VAL A 586 5.26 -4.34 30.59
CA VAL A 586 4.69 -3.07 30.11
C VAL A 586 3.76 -2.46 31.16
N ALA A 587 3.81 -1.14 31.32
CA ALA A 587 3.01 -0.38 32.27
C ALA A 587 2.22 0.74 31.57
N PRO A 588 1.11 1.24 32.16
CA PRO A 588 0.36 2.36 31.62
C PRO A 588 1.24 3.59 31.44
N GLY A 589 1.21 4.14 30.23
CA GLY A 589 2.00 5.30 29.84
C GLY A 589 1.83 5.61 28.35
N PRO A 590 2.58 6.59 27.82
CA PRO A 590 2.61 6.89 26.40
C PRO A 590 2.95 5.64 25.57
N ASN A 591 2.34 5.51 24.39
CA ASN A 591 2.62 4.45 23.41
C ASN A 591 2.31 3.00 23.85
N ALA A 592 1.58 2.79 24.95
CA ALA A 592 1.15 1.48 25.42
C ALA A 592 -0.37 1.29 25.23
N PRO A 593 -0.83 0.58 24.18
CA PRO A 593 -2.26 0.30 24.00
C PRO A 593 -2.77 -0.65 25.10
N ASP A 594 -4.06 -0.55 25.45
CA ASP A 594 -4.69 -1.39 26.49
C ASP A 594 -4.38 -2.88 26.36
N ALA A 595 -4.30 -3.39 25.13
CA ALA A 595 -4.08 -4.80 24.84
C ALA A 595 -2.73 -5.35 25.35
N VAL A 596 -1.73 -4.48 25.57
CA VAL A 596 -0.41 -4.88 26.09
C VAL A 596 -0.21 -4.56 27.57
N LEU A 597 -1.20 -3.93 28.21
CA LEU A 597 -1.15 -3.64 29.64
C LEU A 597 -1.51 -4.88 30.47
N PRO A 598 -1.07 -4.97 31.73
CA PRO A 598 -1.51 -6.02 32.64
C PRO A 598 -3.03 -6.00 32.77
N GLN A 599 -3.68 -7.13 32.51
CA GLN A 599 -5.14 -7.17 32.41
C GLN A 599 -5.72 -8.53 32.78
N LEU A 600 -6.99 -8.52 33.19
CA LEU A 600 -7.82 -9.72 33.21
C LEU A 600 -8.60 -9.81 31.90
N TYR A 601 -8.57 -10.98 31.28
CA TYR A 601 -9.22 -11.26 30.00
C TYR A 601 -10.15 -12.47 30.09
N ALA A 602 -11.38 -12.36 29.57
CA ALA A 602 -12.33 -13.47 29.49
C ALA A 602 -12.39 -14.04 28.07
N ASP A 603 -12.02 -15.31 27.91
CA ASP A 603 -12.02 -16.02 26.63
C ASP A 603 -13.31 -16.83 26.46
N ASN A 604 -14.42 -16.16 26.13
CA ASN A 604 -15.77 -16.72 26.32
C ASN A 604 -16.66 -16.72 25.07
N ALA A 605 -16.09 -16.40 23.92
CA ALA A 605 -16.77 -16.41 22.63
C ALA A 605 -15.80 -16.91 21.54
N PRO A 606 -16.31 -17.49 20.44
CA PRO A 606 -15.45 -17.94 19.36
C PRO A 606 -14.64 -16.78 18.77
N PRO A 607 -13.39 -17.01 18.36
CA PRO A 607 -12.59 -16.00 17.68
C PRO A 607 -13.15 -15.74 16.27
N THR A 608 -12.93 -14.53 15.76
CA THR A 608 -13.23 -14.16 14.38
C THR A 608 -11.98 -13.55 13.75
N LEU A 609 -11.87 -13.64 12.41
CA LEU A 609 -10.80 -12.97 11.68
C LEU A 609 -10.84 -11.45 11.90
N GLU A 610 -12.03 -10.85 12.06
CA GLU A 610 -12.14 -9.42 12.31
C GLU A 610 -11.62 -9.02 13.69
N ASN A 611 -11.86 -9.82 14.74
CA ASN A 611 -11.28 -9.57 16.05
C ASN A 611 -9.74 -9.66 16.01
N PHE A 612 -9.21 -10.64 15.28
CA PHE A 612 -7.79 -10.74 15.00
C PHE A 612 -7.25 -9.49 14.31
N LEU A 613 -7.86 -9.08 13.19
CA LEU A 613 -7.37 -7.94 12.40
C LEU A 613 -7.50 -6.63 13.15
N ALA A 614 -8.53 -6.44 13.96
CA ALA A 614 -8.68 -5.25 14.81
C ALA A 614 -7.56 -5.14 15.86
N LEU A 615 -7.12 -6.26 16.44
CA LEU A 615 -5.97 -6.28 17.35
C LEU A 615 -4.65 -6.11 16.58
N PHE A 616 -4.49 -6.87 15.49
CA PHE A 616 -3.26 -6.95 14.72
C PHE A 616 -2.94 -5.62 14.00
N CYS A 617 -3.95 -4.93 13.46
CA CYS A 617 -3.83 -3.60 12.85
C CYS A 617 -3.86 -2.50 13.93
N SER A 618 -3.00 -2.63 14.94
CA SER A 618 -2.83 -1.64 16.00
C SER A 618 -1.40 -1.64 16.55
N ALA A 619 -1.08 -0.71 17.45
CA ALA A 619 0.21 -0.69 18.14
C ALA A 619 0.47 -1.93 19.04
N ALA A 620 -0.53 -2.81 19.24
CA ALA A 620 -0.37 -4.03 20.03
C ALA A 620 0.52 -5.07 19.33
N SER A 621 0.56 -5.07 18.00
CA SER A 621 1.37 -6.02 17.21
C SER A 621 2.82 -5.59 17.03
N LEU A 622 3.17 -4.35 17.39
CA LEU A 622 4.52 -3.80 17.25
C LEU A 622 5.59 -4.72 17.85
N GLN A 623 6.69 -4.90 17.13
CA GLN A 623 7.89 -5.62 17.56
C GLN A 623 9.14 -4.73 17.41
N PRO A 624 10.28 -5.07 18.05
CA PRO A 624 11.55 -4.41 17.79
C PRO A 624 11.91 -4.44 16.30
N CYS A 625 12.49 -3.34 15.78
CA CYS A 625 12.93 -3.19 14.39
C CYS A 625 14.03 -4.19 13.99
N ASP A 626 13.65 -5.45 13.86
CA ASP A 626 14.48 -6.63 13.61
C ASP A 626 13.62 -7.69 12.87
N TRP A 627 14.07 -8.95 12.80
CA TRP A 627 13.37 -10.04 12.11
C TRP A 627 11.93 -10.29 12.61
N MET A 628 11.64 -9.96 13.87
CA MET A 628 10.29 -10.11 14.42
C MET A 628 9.31 -9.13 13.77
N GLU A 629 9.77 -7.91 13.52
CA GLU A 629 8.93 -6.83 13.00
C GLU A 629 8.63 -6.99 11.51
N ILE A 630 9.54 -7.56 10.70
CA ILE A 630 9.20 -7.86 9.30
C ILE A 630 8.05 -8.86 9.18
N CYS A 631 7.91 -9.81 10.11
CA CYS A 631 6.79 -10.73 10.12
C CYS A 631 5.45 -9.98 10.26
N VAL A 632 5.43 -8.96 11.13
CA VAL A 632 4.28 -8.10 11.40
C VAL A 632 4.04 -7.14 10.25
N LEU A 633 5.07 -6.41 9.81
CA LEU A 633 4.99 -5.45 8.72
C LEU A 633 4.56 -6.11 7.40
N ASP A 634 5.03 -7.31 7.06
CA ASP A 634 4.56 -8.03 5.88
C ASP A 634 3.07 -8.37 5.98
N GLY A 635 2.60 -8.83 7.14
CA GLY A 635 1.18 -9.09 7.36
C GLY A 635 0.33 -7.84 7.25
N LEU A 636 0.79 -6.73 7.85
CA LEU A 636 0.11 -5.43 7.75
C LEU A 636 0.13 -4.90 6.31
N PHE A 637 1.25 -5.03 5.61
CA PHE A 637 1.41 -4.61 4.23
C PHE A 637 0.50 -5.41 3.29
N ASP A 638 0.42 -6.72 3.43
CA ASP A 638 -0.48 -7.57 2.63
C ASP A 638 -1.96 -7.14 2.80
N TRP A 639 -2.39 -6.79 4.02
CA TRP A 639 -3.74 -6.30 4.28
C TRP A 639 -3.97 -4.86 3.82
N ALA A 640 -2.96 -3.98 3.92
CA ALA A 640 -2.99 -2.65 3.34
C ALA A 640 -3.17 -2.75 1.82
N MET A 641 -2.48 -3.70 1.17
CA MET A 641 -2.61 -3.99 -0.25
C MET A 641 -3.98 -4.52 -0.66
N LYS A 642 -4.70 -5.18 0.27
CA LYS A 642 -6.12 -5.55 0.10
C LYS A 642 -7.10 -4.39 0.37
N GLY A 643 -6.61 -3.18 0.67
CA GLY A 643 -7.42 -1.98 0.88
C GLY A 643 -7.87 -1.76 2.32
N ARG A 644 -7.31 -2.48 3.30
CA ARG A 644 -7.65 -2.32 4.72
C ARG A 644 -6.96 -1.06 5.29
N LYS A 645 -7.76 -0.04 5.63
CA LYS A 645 -7.26 1.31 5.98
C LYS A 645 -6.50 1.37 7.31
N ASP A 646 -6.95 0.64 8.32
CA ASP A 646 -6.28 0.52 9.62
C ASP A 646 -4.93 -0.21 9.50
N ALA A 647 -4.83 -1.24 8.66
CA ALA A 647 -3.56 -1.89 8.35
C ALA A 647 -2.58 -0.92 7.67
N GLN A 648 -3.04 -0.17 6.67
CA GLN A 648 -2.23 0.86 5.99
C GLN A 648 -1.68 1.88 6.99
N GLN A 649 -2.54 2.41 7.87
CA GLN A 649 -2.10 3.35 8.91
C GLN A 649 -1.12 2.70 9.89
N THR A 650 -1.35 1.44 10.28
CA THR A 650 -0.50 0.75 11.27
C THR A 650 0.90 0.47 10.73
N VAL A 651 1.05 0.11 9.44
CA VAL A 651 2.38 -0.04 8.80
C VAL A 651 3.21 1.23 9.01
N PHE A 652 2.57 2.36 8.75
CA PHE A 652 3.18 3.65 8.89
C PHE A 652 3.52 3.97 10.35
N ASP A 653 2.58 3.79 11.28
CA ASP A 653 2.80 4.04 12.71
C ASP A 653 3.97 3.22 13.28
N HIS A 654 4.12 1.97 12.81
CA HIS A 654 5.23 1.10 13.17
C HIS A 654 6.55 1.64 12.63
N LEU A 655 6.64 1.93 11.34
CA LEU A 655 7.86 2.50 10.74
C LEU A 655 8.25 3.84 11.38
N ASP A 656 7.29 4.69 11.73
CA ASP A 656 7.54 5.97 12.39
C ASP A 656 8.20 5.78 13.77
N THR A 657 7.72 4.80 14.53
CA THR A 657 8.27 4.47 15.85
C THR A 657 9.79 4.25 15.78
N PHE A 658 10.27 3.66 14.69
CA PHE A 658 11.69 3.37 14.48
C PHE A 658 12.45 4.47 13.75
N LEU A 659 11.82 5.13 12.78
CA LEU A 659 12.50 5.92 11.76
C LEU A 659 12.19 7.42 11.81
N HIS A 660 11.31 7.87 12.71
CA HIS A 660 11.01 9.28 12.88
C HIS A 660 12.30 10.10 13.12
N PRO A 661 12.59 11.16 12.35
CA PRO A 661 13.83 11.92 12.45
C PRO A 661 14.13 12.53 13.83
N GLY A 662 13.09 13.02 14.52
CA GLY A 662 13.21 13.57 15.87
C GLY A 662 13.03 12.59 17.05
N THR A 663 12.21 11.55 16.89
CA THR A 663 11.76 10.69 18.01
C THR A 663 11.93 9.20 17.77
N GLY A 664 12.33 8.82 16.55
CA GLY A 664 12.44 7.45 16.08
C GLY A 664 13.57 6.73 16.80
N GLN A 665 13.29 5.49 17.20
CA GLN A 665 14.19 4.74 18.05
C GLN A 665 14.19 3.28 17.67
N ARG A 666 15.39 2.75 17.51
CA ARG A 666 15.62 1.34 17.19
C ARG A 666 16.31 0.66 18.33
N GLU A 667 15.85 -0.53 18.64
CA GLU A 667 16.55 -1.47 19.49
C GLU A 667 16.69 -2.78 18.75
N ASN A 668 17.83 -3.45 18.96
CA ASN A 668 18.01 -4.79 18.42
C ASN A 668 17.21 -5.81 19.22
N ILE A 669 17.23 -7.08 18.79
CA ILE A 669 16.57 -8.19 19.49
C ILE A 669 16.90 -8.32 21.00
N ARG A 670 18.00 -7.73 21.49
CA ARG A 670 18.39 -7.74 22.92
C ARG A 670 17.90 -6.51 23.68
N SER A 671 17.05 -5.70 23.06
CA SER A 671 16.61 -4.41 23.57
C SER A 671 17.74 -3.41 23.77
N HIS A 672 18.91 -3.60 23.13
CA HIS A 672 19.97 -2.60 23.16
C HIS A 672 19.69 -1.52 22.11
N PRO A 673 19.82 -0.23 22.47
CA PRO A 673 19.77 0.87 21.51
C PRO A 673 20.70 0.68 20.29
N CYS A 674 20.18 0.90 19.08
CA CYS A 674 20.95 0.84 17.83
C CYS A 674 20.54 1.93 16.82
N ASP A 675 20.20 3.13 17.30
CA ASP A 675 19.60 4.22 16.49
C ASP A 675 20.43 4.61 15.26
N ASP A 676 21.76 4.51 15.35
CA ASP A 676 22.69 4.99 14.32
C ASP A 676 23.36 3.87 13.49
N GLU A 677 23.03 2.60 13.72
CA GLU A 677 23.67 1.47 13.03
C GLU A 677 22.69 0.47 12.40
N ALA A 678 23.19 -0.36 11.49
CA ALA A 678 22.40 -1.37 10.77
C ALA A 678 21.80 -2.49 11.64
N GLY A 679 22.21 -2.62 12.91
CA GLY A 679 21.90 -3.79 13.74
C GLY A 679 22.66 -5.04 13.28
N GLY A 680 22.05 -6.22 13.44
CA GLY A 680 22.59 -7.50 12.99
C GLY A 680 22.18 -7.84 11.54
N PRO A 681 22.72 -8.93 10.93
CA PRO A 681 22.33 -9.33 9.57
C PRO A 681 20.82 -9.52 9.40
N GLU A 682 20.16 -10.04 10.44
CA GLU A 682 18.72 -10.34 10.47
C GLU A 682 17.85 -9.10 10.71
N SER A 683 18.45 -7.97 11.11
CA SER A 683 17.74 -6.71 11.35
C SER A 683 17.40 -5.95 10.05
N THR A 684 17.74 -6.51 8.88
CA THR A 684 17.48 -5.90 7.58
C THR A 684 16.05 -6.13 7.06
N GLY A 685 15.30 -7.04 7.68
CA GLY A 685 13.92 -7.39 7.34
C GLY A 685 12.98 -6.19 7.14
N PRO A 686 12.75 -5.35 8.18
CA PRO A 686 11.79 -4.25 8.12
C PRO A 686 11.99 -3.26 6.97
N PHE A 687 13.22 -3.16 6.46
CA PHE A 687 13.56 -2.27 5.34
C PHE A 687 13.01 -2.75 3.99
N ALA A 688 12.55 -4.01 3.87
CA ALA A 688 11.80 -4.45 2.70
C ALA A 688 10.53 -3.62 2.51
N ILE A 689 9.74 -3.48 3.59
CA ILE A 689 8.49 -2.71 3.55
C ILE A 689 8.77 -1.22 3.39
N LEU A 690 9.83 -0.69 4.01
CA LEU A 690 10.26 0.67 3.75
C LEU A 690 10.64 0.90 2.28
N ALA A 691 11.35 -0.05 1.65
CA ALA A 691 11.74 0.05 0.25
C ALA A 691 10.52 0.03 -0.68
N ALA A 692 9.53 -0.82 -0.39
CA ALA A 692 8.28 -0.89 -1.15
C ALA A 692 7.46 0.41 -1.05
N LEU A 693 7.45 1.06 0.12
CA LEU A 693 6.66 2.28 0.34
C LEU A 693 7.40 3.57 -0.05
N ALA A 694 8.72 3.59 0.12
CA ALA A 694 9.57 4.76 -0.04
C ALA A 694 10.99 4.35 -0.49
N PRO A 695 11.18 3.95 -1.75
CA PRO A 695 12.47 3.42 -2.24
C PRO A 695 13.65 4.40 -2.20
N GLY A 696 13.39 5.69 -1.99
CA GLY A 696 14.41 6.71 -1.78
C GLY A 696 14.64 7.11 -0.31
N HIS A 697 14.07 6.38 0.66
CA HIS A 697 14.13 6.78 2.05
C HIS A 697 15.56 6.67 2.61
N PRO A 698 16.10 7.71 3.30
CA PRO A 698 17.47 7.70 3.81
C PRO A 698 17.79 6.53 4.75
N ALA A 699 16.79 6.02 5.48
CA ALA A 699 16.98 4.89 6.40
C ALA A 699 17.27 3.55 5.68
N LEU A 700 17.04 3.44 4.36
CA LEU A 700 17.46 2.26 3.59
C LEU A 700 18.99 2.05 3.64
N ARG A 701 19.75 3.11 3.96
CA ARG A 701 21.20 3.00 4.23
C ARG A 701 21.52 1.97 5.32
N PHE A 702 20.65 1.78 6.30
CA PHE A 702 20.88 0.79 7.37
C PHE A 702 20.84 -0.64 6.83
N ALA A 703 19.99 -0.92 5.85
CA ALA A 703 19.97 -2.21 5.18
C ALA A 703 21.25 -2.40 4.33
N ASP A 704 21.63 -1.39 3.52
CA ASP A 704 22.86 -1.43 2.72
C ASP A 704 24.11 -1.64 3.61
N GLU A 705 24.26 -0.86 4.68
CA GLU A 705 25.32 -1.00 5.68
C GLU A 705 25.31 -2.41 6.31
N GLY A 706 24.13 -2.94 6.61
CA GLY A 706 23.94 -4.27 7.16
C GLY A 706 24.38 -5.38 6.21
N PHE A 707 24.06 -5.25 4.91
CA PHE A 707 24.51 -6.19 3.88
C PHE A 707 26.02 -6.13 3.69
N GLU A 708 26.60 -4.94 3.58
CA GLU A 708 28.05 -4.78 3.37
C GLU A 708 28.87 -5.26 4.58
N LYS A 709 28.48 -4.88 5.80
CA LYS A 709 29.18 -5.27 7.05
C LYS A 709 29.24 -6.78 7.24
N HIS A 710 28.27 -7.52 6.72
CA HIS A 710 28.14 -8.96 6.91
C HIS A 710 28.33 -9.77 5.62
N LEU A 711 28.86 -9.14 4.55
CA LEU A 711 29.19 -9.82 3.32
C LEU A 711 30.34 -10.82 3.52
N ARG A 712 30.17 -12.04 3.01
CA ARG A 712 31.21 -13.09 3.02
C ARG A 712 31.93 -13.19 1.68
N PRO A 713 33.22 -12.83 1.59
CA PRO A 713 33.97 -12.84 0.34
C PRO A 713 34.07 -14.22 -0.34
N GLY A 714 33.98 -15.32 0.43
CA GLY A 714 34.09 -16.68 -0.13
C GLY A 714 32.80 -17.26 -0.69
N THR A 715 31.63 -16.87 -0.16
CA THR A 715 30.33 -17.44 -0.57
C THR A 715 29.47 -16.45 -1.33
N GLY A 716 29.74 -15.14 -1.22
CA GLY A 716 28.91 -14.06 -1.73
C GLY A 716 27.59 -13.91 -0.98
N THR A 717 27.50 -14.45 0.24
CA THR A 717 26.29 -14.41 1.09
C THR A 717 26.44 -13.42 2.22
N ILE A 718 25.32 -12.88 2.70
CA ILE A 718 25.26 -12.05 3.91
C ILE A 718 25.03 -12.96 5.13
N GLY A 719 25.86 -12.78 6.16
CA GLY A 719 25.72 -13.47 7.44
C GLY A 719 27.01 -13.63 8.24
N LEU A 720 26.87 -14.02 9.50
CA LEU A 720 27.98 -14.43 10.37
C LEU A 720 28.52 -15.80 9.95
N ASN A 721 29.23 -16.55 10.80
CA ASN A 721 29.83 -17.87 10.48
C ASN A 721 28.87 -19.02 10.11
N THR A 722 27.65 -18.66 9.74
CA THR A 722 26.55 -19.56 9.49
C THR A 722 25.74 -19.05 8.32
N ILE A 723 25.20 -19.96 7.52
CA ILE A 723 23.98 -19.70 6.76
C ILE A 723 22.81 -20.27 7.53
N VAL A 724 21.70 -19.53 7.58
CA VAL A 724 20.50 -19.86 8.35
C VAL A 724 19.26 -19.73 7.50
N THR A 725 18.20 -20.47 7.82
CA THR A 725 16.93 -20.43 7.06
C THR A 725 16.28 -19.06 7.11
N GLU A 726 16.45 -18.33 8.21
CA GLU A 726 16.06 -16.95 8.46
C GLU A 726 16.59 -16.03 7.37
N SER A 727 17.77 -16.33 6.80
CA SER A 727 18.39 -15.47 5.79
C SER A 727 17.62 -15.44 4.46
N ASN A 728 16.77 -16.43 4.17
CA ASN A 728 15.88 -16.35 3.01
C ASN A 728 14.84 -15.23 3.19
N TYR A 729 14.29 -15.12 4.39
CA TYR A 729 13.18 -14.20 4.69
C TYR A 729 13.67 -12.82 5.14
N ASN A 730 14.73 -12.78 5.95
CA ASN A 730 15.23 -11.54 6.56
C ASN A 730 16.37 -10.89 5.77
N ILE A 731 16.92 -11.53 4.74
CA ILE A 731 18.05 -10.97 3.98
C ILE A 731 17.80 -11.06 2.47
N ALA A 732 17.55 -12.25 1.91
CA ALA A 732 17.34 -12.40 0.47
C ALA A 732 16.10 -11.63 0.00
N TYR A 733 14.99 -11.75 0.72
CA TYR A 733 13.75 -11.04 0.42
C TYR A 733 13.91 -9.50 0.48
N PRO A 734 14.44 -8.88 1.56
CA PRO A 734 14.71 -7.45 1.59
C PRO A 734 15.67 -6.96 0.51
N MET A 735 16.77 -7.69 0.24
CA MET A 735 17.68 -7.35 -0.86
C MET A 735 16.95 -7.36 -2.20
N MET A 736 16.10 -8.36 -2.46
CA MET A 736 15.33 -8.43 -3.70
C MET A 736 14.27 -7.31 -3.78
N MET A 737 13.62 -6.97 -2.67
CA MET A 737 12.66 -5.86 -2.63
C MET A 737 13.35 -4.54 -2.98
N MET A 738 14.46 -4.24 -2.31
CA MET A 738 15.28 -3.06 -2.63
C MET A 738 15.79 -3.10 -4.08
N ALA A 739 16.16 -4.28 -4.58
CA ALA A 739 16.59 -4.45 -5.96
C ALA A 739 15.50 -4.12 -6.98
N THR A 740 14.29 -4.61 -6.74
CA THR A 740 13.14 -4.41 -7.63
C THR A 740 12.69 -2.95 -7.63
N GLU A 741 12.59 -2.32 -6.46
CA GLU A 741 12.09 -0.95 -6.34
C GLU A 741 13.12 0.11 -6.79
N ALA A 742 14.42 -0.12 -6.55
CA ALA A 742 15.48 0.83 -6.90
C ALA A 742 16.25 0.45 -8.19
N GLY A 743 15.90 -0.64 -8.87
CA GLY A 743 16.61 -1.12 -10.06
C GLY A 743 18.05 -1.57 -9.80
N ARG A 744 18.36 -2.06 -8.59
CA ARG A 744 19.72 -2.43 -8.14
C ARG A 744 20.07 -3.87 -8.54
N ALA A 745 20.69 -4.04 -9.70
CA ALA A 745 21.10 -5.34 -10.22
C ALA A 745 22.07 -6.11 -9.30
N ASP A 746 22.93 -5.40 -8.57
CA ASP A 746 23.87 -5.97 -7.61
C ASP A 746 23.16 -6.65 -6.43
N LEU A 747 22.13 -6.01 -5.87
CA LEU A 747 21.34 -6.59 -4.79
C LEU A 747 20.49 -7.77 -5.28
N ARG A 748 19.97 -7.70 -6.52
CA ARG A 748 19.26 -8.81 -7.16
C ARG A 748 20.13 -10.06 -7.23
N GLU A 749 21.36 -9.93 -7.72
CA GLU A 749 22.30 -11.04 -7.84
C GLU A 749 22.64 -11.64 -6.47
N ARG A 750 22.90 -10.78 -5.47
CA ARG A 750 23.20 -11.21 -4.09
C ARG A 750 22.01 -11.92 -3.43
N ALA A 751 20.78 -11.44 -3.64
CA ALA A 751 19.56 -12.10 -3.15
C ALA A 751 19.42 -13.52 -3.72
N LEU A 752 19.58 -13.68 -5.03
CA LEU A 752 19.52 -15.00 -5.65
C LEU A 752 20.66 -15.91 -5.19
N ARG A 753 21.87 -15.37 -5.02
CA ARG A 753 23.01 -16.09 -4.46
C ARG A 753 22.74 -16.57 -3.03
N GLN A 754 22.12 -15.74 -2.20
CA GLN A 754 21.74 -16.09 -0.83
C GLN A 754 20.82 -17.33 -0.81
N LEU A 755 19.78 -17.34 -1.65
CA LEU A 755 18.84 -18.45 -1.76
C LEU A 755 19.49 -19.74 -2.27
N GLU A 756 20.36 -19.63 -3.28
CA GLU A 756 21.08 -20.77 -3.86
C GLU A 756 22.00 -21.44 -2.83
N VAL A 757 22.80 -20.66 -2.09
CA VAL A 757 23.67 -21.21 -1.04
C VAL A 757 22.84 -21.79 0.12
N ALA A 758 21.73 -21.16 0.48
CA ALA A 758 20.81 -21.72 1.46
C ALA A 758 20.26 -23.08 1.00
N ARG A 759 19.83 -23.21 -0.26
CA ARG A 759 19.41 -24.51 -0.83
C ARG A 759 20.52 -25.55 -0.74
N GLU A 760 21.73 -25.22 -1.19
CA GLU A 760 22.86 -26.16 -1.20
C GLU A 760 23.27 -26.64 0.20
N ARG A 761 23.21 -25.75 1.21
CA ARG A 761 23.78 -26.03 2.53
C ARG A 761 22.76 -26.47 3.56
N LEU A 762 21.53 -25.99 3.47
CA LEU A 762 20.50 -26.21 4.49
C LEU A 762 19.54 -27.34 4.14
N THR A 763 19.52 -27.82 2.89
CA THR A 763 18.53 -28.81 2.47
C THR A 763 19.15 -30.19 2.22
N ALA A 764 18.30 -31.21 2.30
CA ALA A 764 18.46 -32.55 1.75
C ALA A 764 17.08 -33.01 1.21
N PRO A 765 16.97 -34.12 0.44
CA PRO A 765 15.73 -34.49 -0.25
C PRO A 765 14.46 -34.43 0.61
N ASP A 766 14.54 -34.96 1.84
CA ASP A 766 13.43 -34.96 2.82
C ASP A 766 13.79 -34.22 4.12
N ASP A 767 14.82 -33.38 4.13
CA ASP A 767 15.21 -32.67 5.35
C ASP A 767 15.60 -31.22 5.09
N LEU A 768 15.45 -30.41 6.12
CA LEU A 768 15.86 -29.02 6.15
C LEU A 768 16.48 -28.72 7.51
N TYR A 769 17.61 -28.04 7.52
CA TYR A 769 18.34 -27.67 8.73
C TYR A 769 18.27 -26.17 8.90
N LEU A 770 17.96 -25.71 10.11
CA LEU A 770 17.93 -24.28 10.43
C LEU A 770 19.25 -23.58 10.06
N ARG A 771 20.38 -24.25 10.31
CA ARG A 771 21.69 -23.62 10.32
C ARG A 771 22.77 -24.57 9.85
N HIS A 772 23.71 -24.04 9.08
CA HIS A 772 24.96 -24.69 8.69
C HIS A 772 26.16 -23.79 9.05
N PHE A 773 27.14 -24.34 9.75
CA PHE A 773 28.40 -23.67 10.11
C PHE A 773 29.46 -23.86 9.02
N PHE A 774 30.05 -22.78 8.52
CA PHE A 774 30.95 -22.85 7.36
C PHE A 774 32.33 -23.45 7.69
N ASP A 775 32.83 -23.25 8.90
CA ASP A 775 34.12 -23.74 9.38
C ASP A 775 34.09 -25.23 9.75
N THR A 776 33.01 -25.69 10.41
CA THR A 776 32.89 -27.08 10.89
C THR A 776 32.07 -27.98 9.98
N GLY A 777 31.22 -27.42 9.11
CA GLY A 777 30.24 -28.18 8.33
C GLY A 777 29.05 -28.69 9.15
N GLU A 778 28.98 -28.37 10.45
CA GLU A 778 27.91 -28.80 11.35
C GLU A 778 26.55 -28.23 10.91
N LYS A 779 25.50 -29.05 11.00
CA LYS A 779 24.10 -28.64 10.78
C LYS A 779 23.27 -28.85 12.05
N THR A 780 22.42 -27.88 12.39
CA THR A 780 21.61 -27.90 13.64
C THR A 780 20.13 -27.67 13.37
N PHE A 781 19.26 -28.04 14.32
CA PHE A 781 17.79 -27.93 14.25
C PHE A 781 17.21 -28.49 12.94
N ARG A 782 17.40 -29.81 12.76
CA ARG A 782 16.83 -30.55 11.63
C ARG A 782 15.31 -30.55 11.73
N ASN A 783 14.63 -30.15 10.66
CA ASN A 783 13.18 -30.16 10.43
C ASN A 783 12.36 -29.34 11.42
N TRP A 784 12.96 -28.31 12.03
CA TRP A 784 12.24 -27.38 12.90
C TRP A 784 11.25 -26.54 12.09
N SER A 785 9.97 -26.60 12.44
CA SER A 785 8.85 -26.02 11.67
C SER A 785 9.01 -24.52 11.39
N ARG A 786 9.42 -23.71 12.37
CA ARG A 786 9.67 -22.28 12.14
C ARG A 786 10.88 -22.01 11.24
N GLY A 787 11.91 -22.86 11.29
CA GLY A 787 13.02 -22.79 10.32
C GLY A 787 12.56 -23.14 8.89
N VAL A 788 11.67 -24.12 8.74
CA VAL A 788 11.04 -24.45 7.46
C VAL A 788 10.20 -23.27 6.95
N ALA A 789 9.44 -22.62 7.82
CA ALA A 789 8.67 -21.42 7.49
C ALA A 789 9.58 -20.30 6.94
N TRP A 790 10.66 -19.95 7.63
CA TRP A 790 11.59 -18.92 7.16
C TRP A 790 12.23 -19.23 5.82
N TYR A 791 12.67 -20.48 5.66
CA TYR A 791 13.25 -20.92 4.40
C TYR A 791 12.26 -20.79 3.25
N TYR A 792 11.05 -21.35 3.44
CA TYR A 792 10.08 -21.51 2.37
C TYR A 792 9.36 -20.20 2.05
N LEU A 793 8.91 -19.47 3.06
CA LEU A 793 8.25 -18.18 2.89
C LEU A 793 9.22 -17.14 2.28
N GLY A 794 10.46 -17.09 2.77
CA GLY A 794 11.49 -16.23 2.20
C GLY A 794 11.81 -16.56 0.75
N LEU A 795 11.90 -17.85 0.39
CA LEU A 795 12.08 -18.29 -0.98
C LEU A 795 10.91 -17.82 -1.88
N VAL A 796 9.67 -18.10 -1.48
CA VAL A 796 8.47 -17.77 -2.25
C VAL A 796 8.33 -16.25 -2.41
N ARG A 797 8.45 -15.47 -1.33
CA ARG A 797 8.34 -14.00 -1.39
C ARG A 797 9.44 -13.38 -2.26
N THR A 798 10.68 -13.84 -2.12
CA THR A 798 11.79 -13.34 -2.96
C THR A 798 11.52 -13.60 -4.44
N LEU A 799 11.07 -14.81 -4.80
CA LEU A 799 10.76 -15.13 -6.20
C LEU A 799 9.50 -14.42 -6.71
N ALA A 800 8.56 -14.06 -5.83
CA ALA A 800 7.31 -13.39 -6.20
C ALA A 800 7.56 -11.97 -6.75
N LEU A 801 8.64 -11.33 -6.29
CA LEU A 801 9.11 -10.03 -6.78
C LEU A 801 9.73 -10.08 -8.18
N LEU A 802 9.97 -11.27 -8.72
CA LEU A 802 10.50 -11.46 -10.06
C LEU A 802 9.39 -11.78 -11.07
N PRO A 803 9.47 -11.24 -12.30
CA PRO A 803 8.66 -11.72 -13.40
C PRO A 803 8.79 -13.25 -13.55
N PRO A 804 7.71 -14.00 -13.87
CA PRO A 804 7.75 -15.46 -13.93
C PRO A 804 8.87 -16.04 -14.80
N LYS A 805 9.20 -15.37 -15.92
CA LYS A 805 10.25 -15.79 -16.86
C LYS A 805 11.67 -15.57 -16.33
N GLU A 806 11.84 -14.73 -15.32
CA GLU A 806 13.14 -14.37 -14.73
C GLU A 806 13.44 -15.17 -13.45
N ARG A 807 12.48 -15.96 -12.96
CA ARG A 807 12.68 -16.80 -11.78
C ARG A 807 13.63 -17.96 -12.11
N PRO A 808 14.71 -18.17 -11.33
CA PRO A 808 15.59 -19.30 -11.55
C PRO A 808 14.84 -20.63 -11.41
N ALA A 809 14.88 -21.47 -12.45
CA ALA A 809 14.16 -22.75 -12.47
C ALA A 809 14.55 -23.66 -11.30
N SER A 810 15.81 -23.60 -10.89
CA SER A 810 16.37 -24.33 -9.74
C SER A 810 15.73 -23.93 -8.40
N LEU A 811 15.35 -22.66 -8.22
CA LEU A 811 14.70 -22.15 -7.03
C LEU A 811 13.17 -22.37 -7.06
N VAL A 812 12.55 -22.31 -8.24
CA VAL A 812 11.14 -22.69 -8.42
C VAL A 812 10.94 -24.18 -8.14
N ALA A 813 11.83 -25.03 -8.66
CA ALA A 813 11.82 -26.47 -8.36
C ALA A 813 11.99 -26.75 -6.86
N GLU A 814 12.83 -25.98 -6.19
CA GLU A 814 13.00 -26.07 -4.74
C GLU A 814 11.73 -25.68 -3.98
N ALA A 815 11.03 -24.62 -4.39
CA ALA A 815 9.74 -24.25 -3.82
C ALA A 815 8.72 -25.40 -3.96
N GLY A 816 8.65 -26.04 -5.13
CA GLY A 816 7.81 -27.22 -5.35
C GLY A 816 8.21 -28.44 -4.50
N ARG A 817 9.52 -28.70 -4.35
CA ARG A 817 10.04 -29.78 -3.51
C ARG A 817 9.63 -29.60 -2.05
N VAL A 818 9.86 -28.39 -1.50
CA VAL A 818 9.50 -28.07 -0.11
C VAL A 818 8.00 -28.18 0.09
N ALA A 819 7.19 -27.65 -0.84
CA ALA A 819 5.73 -27.74 -0.79
C ALA A 819 5.23 -29.19 -0.70
N ALA A 820 5.74 -30.06 -1.57
CA ALA A 820 5.41 -31.47 -1.56
C ALA A 820 5.87 -32.17 -0.27
N TRP A 821 7.04 -31.81 0.25
CA TRP A 821 7.59 -32.38 1.48
C TRP A 821 6.79 -31.99 2.71
N VAL A 822 6.55 -30.70 2.95
CA VAL A 822 5.82 -30.24 4.14
C VAL A 822 4.39 -30.79 4.17
N THR A 823 3.72 -30.89 3.02
CA THR A 823 2.34 -31.40 2.94
C THR A 823 2.21 -32.85 3.42
N ARG A 824 3.25 -33.69 3.25
CA ARG A 824 3.26 -35.08 3.77
C ARG A 824 3.29 -35.16 5.30
N HIS A 825 3.67 -34.08 5.96
CA HIS A 825 3.88 -33.99 7.41
C HIS A 825 2.82 -33.12 8.11
N GLN A 826 1.76 -32.72 7.40
CA GLN A 826 0.64 -31.99 8.00
C GLN A 826 -0.19 -32.91 8.90
N LEU A 827 -0.54 -32.43 10.09
CA LEU A 827 -1.33 -33.17 11.08
C LEU A 827 -2.83 -33.16 10.73
N PRO A 828 -3.63 -34.03 11.37
CA PRO A 828 -5.08 -34.08 11.14
C PRO A 828 -5.81 -32.76 11.42
N ASP A 829 -5.31 -31.94 12.34
CA ASP A 829 -5.84 -30.61 12.67
C ASP A 829 -5.43 -29.51 11.66
N GLY A 830 -4.60 -29.84 10.66
CA GLY A 830 -4.12 -28.91 9.65
C GLY A 830 -2.81 -28.22 9.99
N LEU A 831 -2.26 -28.42 11.20
CA LEU A 831 -1.03 -27.77 11.62
C LEU A 831 0.19 -28.66 11.36
N TRP A 832 1.40 -28.13 11.61
CA TRP A 832 2.64 -28.89 11.57
C TRP A 832 3.22 -29.04 12.97
N PRO A 833 3.74 -30.23 13.33
CA PRO A 833 4.39 -30.43 14.62
C PRO A 833 5.62 -29.53 14.70
N CYS A 834 6.06 -29.17 15.92
CA CYS A 834 7.22 -28.30 16.12
C CYS A 834 8.46 -28.78 15.33
N PHE A 835 8.61 -30.10 15.16
CA PHE A 835 9.53 -30.73 14.21
C PHE A 835 8.78 -31.63 13.24
N LEU A 836 8.87 -31.38 11.92
CA LEU A 836 8.02 -31.98 10.88
C LEU A 836 7.98 -33.52 10.87
N LYS A 837 9.00 -34.20 11.42
CA LYS A 837 9.07 -35.68 11.45
C LYS A 837 8.74 -36.29 12.81
N GLU A 838 8.34 -35.48 13.78
CA GLU A 838 8.05 -35.89 15.16
C GLU A 838 6.56 -35.56 15.44
N ASN A 839 5.65 -36.39 14.93
CA ASN A 839 4.19 -36.13 14.91
C ASN A 839 3.52 -36.13 16.29
N ASP A 840 4.22 -36.62 17.32
CA ASP A 840 3.80 -36.63 18.72
C ASP A 840 4.05 -35.28 19.41
N LEU A 841 4.86 -34.40 18.82
CA LEU A 841 5.10 -33.07 19.34
C LEU A 841 3.94 -32.12 19.03
N LEU A 842 3.62 -31.26 20.01
CA LEU A 842 2.64 -30.20 19.80
C LEU A 842 3.03 -29.29 18.61
N PRO A 843 2.05 -28.80 17.84
CA PRO A 843 2.31 -27.82 16.81
C PRO A 843 3.01 -26.55 17.30
N ASP A 844 3.73 -25.90 16.39
CA ASP A 844 4.13 -24.49 16.54
C ASP A 844 3.24 -23.66 15.62
N SER A 845 2.43 -22.77 16.20
CA SER A 845 1.52 -21.92 15.42
C SER A 845 2.26 -20.99 14.48
N SER A 846 3.44 -20.49 14.87
CA SER A 846 4.26 -19.63 14.01
C SER A 846 4.85 -20.39 12.81
N GLY A 847 5.40 -21.59 13.05
CA GLY A 847 5.88 -22.47 11.98
C GLY A 847 4.74 -22.89 11.04
N SER A 848 3.58 -23.25 11.60
CA SER A 848 2.41 -23.65 10.80
C SER A 848 1.86 -22.50 9.95
N ALA A 849 1.75 -21.30 10.53
CA ALA A 849 1.30 -20.10 9.82
C ALA A 849 2.23 -19.74 8.67
N GLY A 850 3.55 -19.73 8.89
CA GLY A 850 4.51 -19.37 7.85
C GLY A 850 4.62 -20.42 6.73
N ILE A 851 4.55 -21.72 7.06
CA ILE A 851 4.48 -22.80 6.05
C ILE A 851 3.22 -22.64 5.19
N ALA A 852 2.06 -22.44 5.82
CA ALA A 852 0.80 -22.27 5.11
C ALA A 852 0.77 -21.00 4.26
N ALA A 853 1.30 -19.88 4.76
CA ALA A 853 1.43 -18.63 4.00
C ALA A 853 2.31 -18.84 2.75
N ALA A 854 3.42 -19.55 2.88
CA ALA A 854 4.29 -19.88 1.76
C ALA A 854 3.61 -20.76 0.71
N LEU A 855 2.80 -21.75 1.14
CA LEU A 855 1.98 -22.56 0.24
C LEU A 855 0.97 -21.70 -0.53
N ALA A 856 0.19 -20.88 0.18
CA ALA A 856 -0.83 -20.02 -0.42
C ALA A 856 -0.25 -19.00 -1.40
N LEU A 857 0.84 -18.31 -1.01
CA LEU A 857 1.55 -17.36 -1.88
C LEU A 857 2.20 -18.08 -3.07
N GLY A 858 2.77 -19.26 -2.86
CA GLY A 858 3.36 -20.07 -3.92
C GLY A 858 2.32 -20.44 -4.99
N VAL A 859 1.11 -20.82 -4.57
CA VAL A 859 -0.01 -21.08 -5.49
C VAL A 859 -0.41 -19.80 -6.21
N ARG A 860 -0.65 -18.71 -5.47
CA ARG A 860 -1.08 -17.42 -6.01
C ARG A 860 -0.12 -16.88 -7.08
N HIS A 861 1.19 -17.05 -6.88
CA HIS A 861 2.20 -16.58 -7.83
C HIS A 861 2.59 -17.63 -8.89
N GLY A 862 1.88 -18.77 -8.97
CA GLY A 862 2.11 -19.81 -9.98
C GLY A 862 3.45 -20.53 -9.84
N MET A 863 3.99 -20.64 -8.62
CA MET A 863 5.23 -21.36 -8.33
C MET A 863 4.99 -22.81 -7.92
N VAL A 864 3.84 -23.10 -7.33
CA VAL A 864 3.44 -24.46 -6.92
C VAL A 864 1.99 -24.73 -7.33
N ASP A 865 1.62 -26.01 -7.36
CA ASP A 865 0.34 -26.46 -7.89
C ASP A 865 -0.84 -26.06 -6.99
N ALA A 866 -1.96 -25.66 -7.62
CA ALA A 866 -3.16 -25.21 -6.92
C ALA A 866 -3.81 -26.27 -6.01
N SER A 867 -3.52 -27.56 -6.23
CA SER A 867 -3.94 -28.67 -5.35
C SER A 867 -3.41 -28.57 -3.91
N LEU A 868 -2.44 -27.70 -3.65
CA LEU A 868 -1.90 -27.45 -2.31
C LEU A 868 -2.66 -26.39 -1.51
N LEU A 869 -3.55 -25.61 -2.15
CA LEU A 869 -4.33 -24.57 -1.48
C LEU A 869 -5.22 -25.12 -0.34
N PRO A 870 -5.86 -26.30 -0.45
CA PRO A 870 -6.61 -26.91 0.66
C PRO A 870 -5.76 -27.16 1.90
N ALA A 871 -4.47 -27.47 1.77
CA ALA A 871 -3.59 -27.65 2.93
C ALA A 871 -3.37 -26.33 3.68
N ALA A 872 -3.20 -25.22 2.96
CA ALA A 872 -3.09 -23.89 3.55
C ALA A 872 -4.41 -23.44 4.21
N ALA A 873 -5.56 -23.68 3.57
CA ALA A 873 -6.88 -23.38 4.13
C ALA A 873 -7.16 -24.19 5.42
N LYS A 874 -6.80 -25.48 5.42
CA LYS A 874 -6.91 -26.33 6.62
C LYS A 874 -6.04 -25.81 7.78
N ALA A 875 -4.85 -25.31 7.47
CA ALA A 875 -3.98 -24.69 8.48
C ALA A 875 -4.57 -23.37 9.01
N PHE A 876 -5.23 -22.57 8.17
CA PHE A 876 -5.97 -21.39 8.62
C PHE A 876 -7.05 -21.78 9.65
N ASP A 877 -7.89 -22.77 9.33
CA ASP A 877 -8.92 -23.27 10.24
C ASP A 877 -8.33 -23.80 11.56
N GLY A 878 -7.24 -24.56 11.48
CA GLY A 878 -6.52 -25.04 12.66
C GLY A 878 -5.95 -23.91 13.52
N LEU A 879 -5.37 -22.87 12.91
CA LEU A 879 -4.82 -21.71 13.63
C LEU A 879 -5.92 -20.87 14.29
N MET A 880 -7.10 -20.76 13.66
CA MET A 880 -8.26 -20.11 14.26
C MET A 880 -8.65 -20.75 15.60
N THR A 881 -8.41 -22.04 15.84
CA THR A 881 -8.72 -22.68 17.13
C THR A 881 -7.75 -22.32 18.26
N PHE A 882 -6.57 -21.77 17.92
CA PHE A 882 -5.58 -21.27 18.88
C PHE A 882 -5.76 -19.79 19.21
N MET A 883 -6.70 -19.13 18.54
CA MET A 883 -6.92 -17.71 18.69
C MET A 883 -7.82 -17.41 19.88
N THR A 884 -7.44 -16.43 20.67
CA THR A 884 -8.31 -15.87 21.70
C THR A 884 -9.42 -15.04 21.06
N HIS A 885 -10.57 -14.93 21.73
CA HIS A 885 -11.66 -14.06 21.29
C HIS A 885 -11.22 -12.62 20.98
N ASP A 886 -10.25 -12.06 21.71
CA ASP A 886 -9.71 -10.72 21.46
C ASP A 886 -8.58 -10.65 20.42
N GLY A 887 -8.28 -11.76 19.73
CA GLY A 887 -7.44 -11.78 18.54
C GLY A 887 -5.98 -12.19 18.73
N TRP A 888 -5.56 -12.61 19.92
CA TRP A 888 -4.19 -13.11 20.14
C TRP A 888 -4.05 -14.56 19.66
N LEU A 889 -2.97 -14.87 18.95
CA LEU A 889 -2.66 -16.23 18.51
C LEU A 889 -1.77 -16.95 19.54
N ARG A 890 -2.31 -18.00 20.19
CA ARG A 890 -1.55 -18.88 21.09
C ARG A 890 -0.73 -19.92 20.30
N GLY A 891 0.04 -20.73 21.01
CA GLY A 891 0.65 -21.94 20.46
C GLY A 891 1.99 -21.73 19.77
N THR A 892 2.63 -20.58 19.94
CA THR A 892 3.97 -20.33 19.35
C THR A 892 5.03 -20.99 20.22
N ALA A 893 5.97 -21.71 19.60
CA ALA A 893 7.14 -22.24 20.33
C ALA A 893 8.10 -21.10 20.70
N GLN A 894 8.72 -21.15 21.88
CA GLN A 894 9.66 -20.12 22.36
C GLN A 894 10.80 -19.84 21.37
N SER A 895 11.44 -18.66 21.43
CA SER A 895 12.69 -18.39 20.69
C SER A 895 13.79 -19.39 21.05
N ASN A 896 14.59 -19.82 20.06
CA ASN A 896 15.66 -20.82 20.20
C ASN A 896 17.05 -20.17 20.47
N LYS A 897 17.24 -19.58 21.65
CA LYS A 897 18.53 -18.92 22.00
C LYS A 897 19.60 -19.91 22.47
N ARG A 898 20.85 -19.64 22.09
CA ARG A 898 22.05 -20.52 22.13
C ARG A 898 22.55 -20.90 23.55
N GLU A 899 21.85 -20.51 24.59
CA GLU A 899 22.28 -20.56 25.99
C GLU A 899 21.61 -21.76 26.71
N THR A 900 22.06 -22.98 26.40
CA THR A 900 21.68 -24.30 26.98
C THR A 900 20.18 -24.72 26.97
N HIS A 901 19.87 -25.99 26.61
CA HIS A 901 18.54 -26.63 26.69
C HIS A 901 17.49 -26.21 25.62
N HIS A 902 17.91 -25.52 24.56
CA HIS A 902 17.01 -25.00 23.52
C HIS A 902 16.22 -26.08 22.77
N MET A 903 16.80 -27.27 22.55
CA MET A 903 16.09 -28.36 21.89
C MET A 903 14.95 -28.92 22.74
N ASP A 904 15.17 -29.05 24.05
CA ASP A 904 14.19 -29.61 24.98
C ASP A 904 12.99 -28.67 25.09
N ILE A 905 13.21 -27.35 25.11
CA ILE A 905 12.13 -26.36 25.13
C ILE A 905 11.30 -26.41 23.84
N GLN A 906 11.93 -26.53 22.67
CA GLN A 906 11.17 -26.65 21.42
C GLN A 906 10.33 -27.95 21.37
N ARG A 907 10.85 -29.04 21.97
CA ARG A 907 10.14 -30.33 22.07
C ARG A 907 9.15 -30.41 23.25
N SER A 908 9.22 -29.47 24.19
CA SER A 908 8.31 -29.43 25.32
C SER A 908 6.90 -29.02 24.91
N THR A 909 5.96 -29.13 25.84
CA THR A 909 4.59 -28.61 25.69
C THR A 909 4.48 -27.11 25.93
N PHE A 910 5.58 -26.43 26.31
CA PHE A 910 5.57 -25.00 26.62
C PHE A 910 5.34 -24.17 25.36
N ARG A 911 4.31 -23.33 25.36
CA ARG A 911 3.92 -22.45 24.25
C ARG A 911 3.59 -21.07 24.76
N VAL A 912 3.77 -20.08 23.89
CA VAL A 912 3.55 -18.67 24.17
C VAL A 912 2.67 -18.02 23.13
N ILE A 913 2.30 -16.77 23.40
CA ILE A 913 1.68 -15.85 22.45
C ILE A 913 2.75 -14.86 21.99
N ALA A 914 2.85 -14.67 20.68
CA ALA A 914 3.89 -13.84 20.09
C ALA A 914 3.42 -13.10 18.82
N PRO A 915 3.60 -11.77 18.73
CA PRO A 915 3.17 -10.99 17.56
C PRO A 915 3.78 -11.43 16.23
N TRP A 916 5.02 -11.94 16.20
CA TRP A 916 5.59 -12.44 14.94
C TRP A 916 4.79 -13.63 14.36
N GLY A 917 4.24 -14.49 15.22
CA GLY A 917 3.35 -15.58 14.80
C GLY A 917 2.03 -15.06 14.25
N MET A 918 1.50 -13.97 14.84
CA MET A 918 0.33 -13.26 14.31
C MET A 918 0.61 -12.66 12.93
N GLY A 919 1.79 -12.06 12.73
CA GLY A 919 2.22 -11.55 11.44
C GLY A 919 2.20 -12.60 10.33
N LEU A 920 2.71 -13.80 10.62
CA LEU A 920 2.65 -14.92 9.67
C LEU A 920 1.22 -15.40 9.39
N PHE A 921 0.35 -15.41 10.41
CA PHE A 921 -1.06 -15.75 10.22
C PHE A 921 -1.79 -14.69 9.39
N ALA A 922 -1.49 -13.40 9.60
CA ALA A 922 -2.05 -12.31 8.80
C ALA A 922 -1.69 -12.45 7.31
N GLN A 923 -0.44 -12.82 7.01
CA GLN A 923 0.01 -13.13 5.64
C GLN A 923 -0.77 -14.31 5.03
N LEU A 924 -0.95 -15.40 5.79
CA LEU A 924 -1.78 -16.54 5.36
C LEU A 924 -3.21 -16.11 5.04
N ALA A 925 -3.85 -15.38 5.96
CA ALA A 925 -5.23 -14.91 5.79
C ALA A 925 -5.38 -14.03 4.53
N ALA A 926 -4.44 -13.11 4.32
CA ALA A 926 -4.41 -12.26 3.13
C ALA A 926 -4.16 -13.06 1.84
N ALA A 927 -3.33 -14.11 1.89
CA ALA A 927 -3.00 -14.98 0.76
C ALA A 927 -4.16 -15.90 0.33
N LEU A 928 -5.08 -16.23 1.24
CA LEU A 928 -6.27 -17.05 0.97
C LEU A 928 -7.49 -16.25 0.49
N ASP A 929 -7.37 -14.93 0.37
CA ASP A 929 -8.47 -14.01 0.05
C ASP A 929 -9.64 -14.04 1.06
N HIS A 930 -9.36 -14.40 2.32
CA HIS A 930 -10.31 -14.23 3.42
C HIS A 930 -10.57 -12.76 3.78
#